data_AF-A0A945ZVP9-F1
#
_entry.id   AF-A0A945ZVP9-F1
#
_cell.length_a   1.000
_cell.length_b   1.000
_cell.length_c   1.000
_cell.angle_alpha   90.00
_cell.angle_beta   90.00
_cell.angle_gamma   90.00
#
_symmetry.space_group_name_H-M   'P 1'
#
loop_
_entity.id
_entity.type
_entity.pdbx_description
1 polymer ?
#
loop_
_entity_poly.entity_id
_entity_poly.type
_entity_poly.pdbx_seq_one_letter_code
_entity_poly.pdbx_strand_id
1 'polypeptide(L)'
;MNKFIYTILLAFLFFSCSTKKNKPLNKGYHSIVSSYNVLFNGAASIEEGLLQTQNAFNENFWEVLPIEKIKISDEIITVDGIDNANFIKGEEKAAKTIQKHSMIINGTQENSKIANAYLLLGKARYLDQRFVPALDAFNQVYKHMAINDELEESIIWKAKCNIRLEQEGSAIDLLKNLLKKEKINPRNKAHANAVLSMAYLQLDELEKSSKALKIASEIETNKITKARHLYILGQLLEKQLNIDSANIYFRKVAEFKRKIPRELYINAKLKTLLYDSLEIKNKQAKIIKMIENYENEDFLDKIYYSYSMLLFSNGSKTEGIKFLNKAMRKKGSDNELLSRGYRKISDIYFKDSKYVMAGKYLDSTMSNLDKKSKKFWEAQRQKKGLSQIIELENKVSLYDSLIRISLYDDEKLKNILGQIKISEKKLKEERYGDKSSPPVSRRQQYLPRKNNFYFYDDNLVELGKSSFLSIWGKRTRNSYWRASNSFVASSTMEEEKVEEKASIIEEPKAIDNNELLSSIPTTIAQKDSIILLKNKSLIKLSEIYLVKYKDYSLAEKRLQNLIQSKPNNKILAEANYLLFKLFSNTNKNKADQVKKRIIANFPKTKFAKILTSSNRLVMEEEALMAVLDSLQKLFENQKFEQTIEGVATELVFIENKELAVDFELLKASSIGRLEGILRYDEELKKIITNYPNSKRTKEIQNINKEINRKWKKKNHTTTKGEYFLVFSFKKEELNKEILSKIKSLTNSLRGVSVDVYDYKTALIVIKDFKNKEKANFARDFLKEKTNLLRLKNNFVILSSQYKNMLIYKTLDLYKE
;
A
#
# COMPACT_ATOMS: atom_id res chain seq x y z
N MET A 1 22.95 34.71 81.31
CA MET A 1 22.11 35.42 80.31
C MET A 1 22.77 35.58 78.94
N ASN A 2 24.04 36.00 78.83
CA ASN A 2 24.66 36.28 77.52
C ASN A 2 24.70 35.07 76.54
N LYS A 3 24.97 33.83 77.00
CA LYS A 3 24.94 32.65 76.13
C LYS A 3 23.56 32.33 75.53
N PHE A 4 22.47 32.64 76.26
CA PHE A 4 21.09 32.41 75.82
C PHE A 4 20.64 33.48 74.80
N ILE A 5 21.18 34.70 74.94
CA ILE A 5 20.97 35.79 73.98
C ILE A 5 21.70 35.46 72.68
N TYR A 6 22.94 34.96 72.71
CA TYR A 6 23.65 34.57 71.49
C TYR A 6 22.99 33.38 70.77
N THR A 7 22.43 32.39 71.47
CA THR A 7 21.67 31.30 70.83
C THR A 7 20.32 31.75 70.26
N ILE A 8 19.63 32.69 70.92
CA ILE A 8 18.40 33.30 70.38
C ILE A 8 18.71 34.21 69.18
N LEU A 9 19.81 34.98 69.22
CA LEU A 9 20.26 35.82 68.10
C LEU A 9 20.71 34.97 66.90
N LEU A 10 21.36 33.83 67.15
CA LEU A 10 21.70 32.84 66.13
C LEU A 10 20.43 32.18 65.55
N ALA A 11 19.43 31.89 66.38
CA ALA A 11 18.15 31.35 65.93
C ALA A 11 17.34 32.36 65.08
N PHE A 12 17.39 33.66 65.41
CA PHE A 12 16.75 34.72 64.62
C PHE A 12 17.40 34.94 63.24
N LEU A 13 18.69 34.59 63.06
CA LEU A 13 19.34 34.59 61.75
C LEU A 13 18.81 33.48 60.81
N PHE A 14 18.15 32.44 61.35
CA PHE A 14 17.56 31.35 60.58
C PHE A 14 16.05 31.51 60.30
N PHE A 15 15.37 32.50 60.90
CA PHE A 15 13.97 32.78 60.62
C PHE A 15 13.82 33.62 59.34
N SER A 16 13.62 32.92 58.23
CA SER A 16 13.08 33.42 56.95
C SER A 16 13.89 34.56 56.30
N CYS A 17 14.93 34.19 55.58
CA CYS A 17 15.47 35.06 54.54
C CYS A 17 14.36 35.33 53.50
N SER A 18 13.88 36.57 53.44
CA SER A 18 12.82 37.01 52.52
C SER A 18 13.36 37.15 51.09
N THR A 19 12.58 36.69 50.10
CA THR A 19 12.81 36.92 48.67
C THR A 19 12.57 38.38 48.23
N LYS A 20 11.93 39.20 49.09
CA LYS A 20 11.62 40.61 48.80
C LYS A 20 12.77 41.58 49.13
N LYS A 21 13.85 41.11 49.76
CA LYS A 21 14.96 41.96 50.23
C LYS A 21 16.20 41.78 49.34
N ASN A 22 16.66 42.88 48.75
CA ASN A 22 17.88 42.94 47.94
C ASN A 22 19.13 43.08 48.83
N LYS A 23 19.48 42.04 49.60
CA LYS A 23 20.67 42.01 50.48
C LYS A 23 21.60 40.84 50.14
N PRO A 24 22.93 40.97 50.31
CA PRO A 24 23.88 39.90 49.97
C PRO A 24 23.59 38.56 50.65
N LEU A 25 23.23 38.58 51.94
CA LEU A 25 22.89 37.37 52.69
C LEU A 25 21.64 36.67 52.14
N ASN A 26 20.60 37.43 51.77
CA ASN A 26 19.38 36.90 51.16
C ASN A 26 19.67 36.28 49.79
N LYS A 27 20.42 36.99 48.92
CA LYS A 27 20.83 36.45 47.60
C LYS A 27 21.66 35.18 47.74
N GLY A 28 22.65 35.18 48.66
CA GLY A 28 23.51 34.03 48.94
C GLY A 28 22.70 32.83 49.42
N TYR A 29 21.82 33.02 50.39
CA TYR A 29 20.94 31.96 50.90
C TYR A 29 20.06 31.37 49.79
N HIS A 30 19.31 32.20 49.06
CA HIS A 30 18.41 31.70 48.01
C HIS A 30 19.19 31.03 46.86
N SER A 31 20.38 31.52 46.52
CA SER A 31 21.25 30.89 45.51
C SER A 31 21.78 29.51 45.95
N ILE A 32 22.28 29.39 47.18
CA ILE A 32 22.83 28.13 47.73
C ILE A 32 21.73 27.07 47.83
N VAL A 33 20.57 27.43 48.41
CA VAL A 33 19.45 26.49 48.58
C VAL A 33 18.88 26.05 47.23
N SER A 34 18.78 26.98 46.26
CA SER A 34 18.40 26.64 44.89
C SER A 34 19.37 25.63 44.27
N SER A 35 20.67 25.84 44.45
CA SER A 35 21.72 25.04 43.81
C SER A 35 21.80 23.61 44.35
N TYR A 36 22.06 23.44 45.66
CA TYR A 36 22.48 22.15 46.21
C TYR A 36 21.33 21.26 46.70
N ASN A 37 20.16 21.83 46.98
CA ASN A 37 19.04 21.06 47.55
C ASN A 37 17.95 20.76 46.51
N VAL A 38 17.74 21.65 45.55
CA VAL A 38 16.62 21.55 44.62
C VAL A 38 17.08 21.27 43.19
N LEU A 39 17.92 22.14 42.61
CA LEU A 39 18.36 21.99 41.22
C LEU A 39 19.29 20.79 41.00
N PHE A 40 20.25 20.54 41.90
CA PHE A 40 21.12 19.36 41.81
C PHE A 40 20.31 18.06 41.79
N ASN A 41 19.37 17.90 42.73
CA ASN A 41 18.50 16.72 42.81
C ASN A 41 17.56 16.59 41.61
N GLY A 42 17.07 17.71 41.06
CA GLY A 42 16.27 17.70 39.84
C GLY A 42 17.07 17.31 38.61
N ALA A 43 18.30 17.82 38.46
CA ALA A 43 19.20 17.48 37.36
C ALA A 43 19.63 16.01 37.39
N ALA A 44 20.01 15.50 38.57
CA ALA A 44 20.34 14.09 38.74
C ALA A 44 19.15 13.17 38.37
N SER A 45 17.93 13.53 38.77
CA SER A 45 16.72 12.77 38.40
C SER A 45 16.49 12.75 36.89
N ILE A 46 16.66 13.89 36.21
CA ILE A 46 16.51 13.98 34.75
C ILE A 46 17.59 13.16 34.04
N GLU A 47 18.84 13.22 34.51
CA GLU A 47 19.93 12.43 33.95
C GLU A 47 19.69 10.92 34.08
N GLU A 48 19.19 10.48 35.24
CA GLU A 48 18.79 9.09 35.47
C GLU A 48 17.66 8.67 34.51
N GLY A 49 16.61 9.48 34.37
CA GLY A 49 15.51 9.22 33.43
C GLY A 49 15.98 9.19 31.97
N LEU A 50 16.93 10.06 31.60
CA LEU A 50 17.52 10.08 30.26
C LEU A 50 18.34 8.82 30.02
N LEU A 51 19.17 8.40 30.99
CA LEU A 51 19.96 7.18 30.89
C LEU A 51 19.06 5.93 30.76
N GLN A 52 17.98 5.85 31.54
CA GLN A 52 16.98 4.79 31.43
C GLN A 52 16.36 4.77 30.03
N THR A 53 15.97 5.92 29.50
CA THR A 53 15.40 6.06 28.14
C THR A 53 16.40 5.63 27.08
N GLN A 54 17.67 6.05 27.19
CA GLN A 54 18.73 5.72 26.24
C GLN A 54 19.11 4.24 26.28
N ASN A 55 19.09 3.60 27.46
CA ASN A 55 19.38 2.18 27.62
C ASN A 55 18.22 1.30 27.13
N ALA A 56 16.98 1.78 27.21
CA ALA A 56 15.81 1.12 26.65
C ALA A 56 15.67 1.33 25.13
N PHE A 57 16.41 2.29 24.54
CA PHE A 57 16.37 2.61 23.13
C PHE A 57 17.03 1.51 22.29
N ASN A 58 16.24 0.84 21.45
CA ASN A 58 16.75 -0.14 20.48
C ASN A 58 17.15 0.58 19.19
N GLU A 59 18.43 0.50 18.84
CA GLU A 59 18.95 1.10 17.61
C GLU A 59 18.49 0.33 16.38
N ASN A 60 17.97 1.05 15.39
CA ASN A 60 17.69 0.51 14.07
C ASN A 60 18.84 0.78 13.10
N PHE A 61 19.88 -0.04 13.13
CA PHE A 61 21.05 0.08 12.25
C PHE A 61 20.75 -0.13 10.74
N TRP A 62 19.53 -0.56 10.40
CA TRP A 62 19.07 -0.73 9.02
C TRP A 62 18.70 0.60 8.34
N GLU A 63 18.55 1.66 9.12
CA GLU A 63 18.23 3.02 8.69
C GLU A 63 19.22 4.01 9.32
N VAL A 64 19.25 5.25 8.83
CA VAL A 64 20.09 6.30 9.43
C VAL A 64 19.68 6.48 10.88
N LEU A 65 20.61 6.27 11.82
CA LEU A 65 20.27 6.38 13.24
C LEU A 65 19.86 7.83 13.56
N PRO A 66 18.85 8.03 14.43
CA PRO A 66 18.49 9.36 14.87
C PRO A 66 19.65 9.97 15.68
N ILE A 67 19.84 11.28 15.52
CA ILE A 67 20.87 12.03 16.27
C ILE A 67 20.66 11.82 17.79
N GLU A 68 19.41 11.93 18.25
CA GLU A 68 19.02 11.65 19.64
C GLU A 68 18.50 10.23 19.82
N LYS A 69 18.92 9.56 20.90
CA LYS A 69 18.39 8.26 21.33
C LYS A 69 17.10 8.42 22.15
N ILE A 70 16.07 8.97 21.52
CA ILE A 70 14.76 9.19 22.14
C ILE A 70 13.70 8.64 21.19
N LYS A 71 12.81 7.80 21.71
CA LYS A 71 11.64 7.32 20.98
C LYS A 71 10.50 8.32 21.16
N ILE A 72 10.06 8.95 20.08
CA ILE A 72 8.91 9.86 20.09
C ILE A 72 7.63 9.02 20.04
N SER A 73 6.62 9.41 20.81
CA SER A 73 5.28 8.81 20.77
C SER A 73 4.58 9.16 19.46
N ASP A 74 3.86 8.20 18.87
CA ASP A 74 2.99 8.45 17.71
C ASP A 74 1.63 9.04 18.13
N GLU A 75 1.40 9.23 19.43
CA GLU A 75 0.21 9.89 19.95
C GLU A 75 0.25 11.38 19.61
N ILE A 76 -0.91 11.94 19.21
CA ILE A 76 -1.08 13.36 18.87
C ILE A 76 -0.45 14.18 20.00
N ILE A 77 0.39 15.17 19.64
CA ILE A 77 1.05 16.14 20.54
C ILE A 77 0.02 16.62 21.57
N THR A 78 -0.02 15.96 22.73
CA THR A 78 -0.96 16.24 23.79
C THR A 78 -0.26 17.11 24.82
N VAL A 79 -1.04 17.86 25.59
CA VAL A 79 -0.51 18.59 26.76
C VAL A 79 0.00 17.60 27.81
N ASP A 80 -0.56 16.39 27.80
CA ASP A 80 -0.22 15.27 28.65
C ASP A 80 1.05 14.60 28.11
N GLY A 81 2.08 14.49 28.95
CA GLY A 81 3.37 13.93 28.56
C GLY A 81 3.37 12.40 28.57
N ILE A 82 4.56 11.81 28.49
CA ILE A 82 4.72 10.34 28.68
C ILE A 82 4.74 9.92 30.17
N ASP A 83 4.48 10.87 31.08
CA ASP A 83 4.43 10.73 32.53
C ASP A 83 5.62 9.99 33.14
N ASN A 84 6.84 10.30 32.68
CA ASN A 84 8.03 9.69 33.25
C ASN A 84 8.32 10.28 34.64
N ALA A 85 8.29 9.43 35.68
CA ALA A 85 8.47 9.85 37.07
C ALA A 85 9.75 10.66 37.33
N ASN A 86 10.85 10.33 36.64
CA ASN A 86 12.12 11.02 36.78
C ASN A 86 12.09 12.44 36.17
N PHE A 87 11.42 12.60 35.02
CA PHE A 87 11.26 13.91 34.39
C PHE A 87 10.26 14.78 35.17
N ILE A 88 9.15 14.20 35.65
CA ILE A 88 8.20 14.89 36.53
C ILE A 88 8.88 15.39 37.80
N LYS A 89 9.67 14.54 38.47
CA LYS A 89 10.43 14.95 39.66
C LYS A 89 11.42 16.08 39.34
N GLY A 90 12.07 16.04 38.18
CA GLY A 90 12.89 17.14 37.69
C GLY A 90 12.11 18.45 37.52
N GLU A 91 10.93 18.38 36.91
CA GLU A 91 10.01 19.51 36.75
C GLU A 91 9.55 20.08 38.10
N GLU A 92 9.11 19.24 39.04
CA GLU A 92 8.67 19.68 40.37
C GLU A 92 9.77 20.45 41.11
N LYS A 93 11.01 19.97 41.03
CA LYS A 93 12.17 20.63 41.65
C LYS A 93 12.46 21.96 40.97
N ALA A 94 12.45 22.00 39.63
CA ALA A 94 12.63 23.23 38.88
C ALA A 94 11.54 24.27 39.21
N ALA A 95 10.28 23.86 39.17
CA ALA A 95 9.12 24.69 39.52
C ALA A 95 9.19 25.20 40.97
N LYS A 96 9.53 24.34 41.93
CA LYS A 96 9.72 24.73 43.35
C LYS A 96 10.82 25.77 43.51
N THR A 97 11.90 25.67 42.74
CA THR A 97 13.00 26.65 42.75
C THR A 97 12.50 28.00 42.27
N ILE A 98 11.79 28.03 41.15
CA ILE A 98 11.22 29.24 40.56
C ILE A 98 10.23 29.88 41.56
N GLN A 99 9.30 29.10 42.12
CA GLN A 99 8.27 29.62 43.01
C GLN A 99 8.81 30.14 44.34
N LYS A 100 9.77 29.43 44.97
CA LYS A 100 10.21 29.73 46.35
C LYS A 100 11.46 30.60 46.44
N HIS A 101 12.27 30.67 45.38
CA HIS A 101 13.57 31.33 45.42
C HIS A 101 13.74 32.41 44.36
N SER A 102 12.72 32.70 43.56
CA SER A 102 12.72 33.87 42.67
C SER A 102 12.72 35.16 43.48
N MET A 103 13.61 36.08 43.11
CA MET A 103 13.81 37.37 43.76
C MET A 103 13.69 38.49 42.72
N ILE A 104 12.46 38.81 42.31
CA ILE A 104 12.19 39.90 41.36
C ILE A 104 12.08 41.21 42.16
N ILE A 105 13.07 42.08 42.00
CA ILE A 105 13.14 43.37 42.70
C ILE A 105 13.41 44.44 41.64
N ASN A 106 12.55 45.47 41.59
CA ASN A 106 12.59 46.53 40.57
C ASN A 106 12.62 45.98 39.12
N GLY A 107 11.95 44.85 38.87
CA GLY A 107 11.90 44.20 37.56
C GLY A 107 13.13 43.35 37.23
N THR A 108 14.17 43.34 38.08
CA THR A 108 15.38 42.54 37.88
C THR A 108 15.34 41.27 38.73
N GLN A 109 15.75 40.14 38.13
CA GLN A 109 15.91 38.88 38.85
C GLN A 109 17.25 38.86 39.58
N GLU A 110 17.22 38.82 40.91
CA GLU A 110 18.41 38.90 41.76
C GLU A 110 18.99 37.53 42.15
N ASN A 111 18.24 36.44 41.94
CA ASN A 111 18.76 35.08 42.11
C ASN A 111 19.27 34.53 40.77
N SER A 112 20.59 34.43 40.63
CA SER A 112 21.26 33.95 39.41
C SER A 112 20.91 32.52 39.01
N LYS A 113 20.35 31.70 39.92
CA LYS A 113 20.00 30.30 39.65
C LYS A 113 18.62 30.11 39.02
N ILE A 114 17.82 31.17 38.89
CA ILE A 114 16.47 31.08 38.31
C ILE A 114 16.55 30.76 36.80
N ALA A 115 17.54 31.28 36.08
CA ALA A 115 17.78 30.90 34.69
C ALA A 115 18.08 29.39 34.55
N ASN A 116 18.93 28.84 35.42
CA ASN A 116 19.19 27.40 35.47
C ASN A 116 17.93 26.59 35.80
N ALA A 117 17.05 27.11 36.67
CA ALA A 117 15.77 26.47 36.99
C ALA A 117 14.83 26.40 35.78
N TYR A 118 14.68 27.48 35.01
CA TYR A 118 13.90 27.46 33.78
C TYR A 118 14.50 26.55 32.70
N LEU A 119 15.83 26.52 32.58
CA LEU A 119 16.52 25.59 31.68
C LEU A 119 16.25 24.13 32.06
N LEU A 120 16.30 23.81 33.36
CA LEU A 120 16.00 22.48 33.88
C LEU A 120 14.53 22.10 33.64
N LEU A 121 13.61 23.04 33.87
CA LEU A 121 12.17 22.88 33.62
C LEU A 121 11.88 22.55 32.15
N GLY A 122 12.50 23.29 31.22
CA GLY A 122 12.34 23.03 29.79
C GLY A 122 12.90 21.68 29.38
N LYS A 123 14.06 21.27 29.90
CA LYS A 123 14.65 19.95 29.64
C LYS A 123 13.74 18.81 30.12
N ALA A 124 13.21 18.92 31.34
CA ALA A 124 12.27 17.95 31.89
C ALA A 124 11.05 17.76 30.98
N ARG A 125 10.41 18.87 30.60
CA ARG A 125 9.22 18.86 29.74
C ARG A 125 9.51 18.35 28.33
N TYR A 126 10.65 18.70 27.74
CA TYR A 126 11.05 18.18 26.43
C TYR A 126 11.23 16.66 26.45
N LEU A 127 11.93 16.14 27.46
CA LEU A 127 12.19 14.70 27.60
C LEU A 127 10.89 13.92 27.89
N ASP A 128 9.96 14.58 28.56
CA ASP A 128 8.60 14.11 28.78
C ASP A 128 7.65 14.35 27.58
N GLN A 129 8.21 14.81 26.45
CA GLN A 129 7.55 15.05 25.16
C GLN A 129 6.50 16.17 25.12
N ARG A 130 6.49 17.03 26.14
CA ARG A 130 5.66 18.25 26.22
C ARG A 130 6.40 19.43 25.58
N PHE A 131 6.49 19.42 24.25
CA PHE A 131 7.35 20.35 23.50
C PHE A 131 6.91 21.82 23.58
N VAL A 132 5.60 22.12 23.58
CA VAL A 132 5.09 23.51 23.72
C VAL A 132 5.36 24.05 25.14
N PRO A 133 5.03 23.33 26.23
CA PRO A 133 5.41 23.74 27.59
C PRO A 133 6.92 23.86 27.81
N ALA A 134 7.73 23.03 27.13
CA ALA A 134 9.18 23.13 27.17
C ALA A 134 9.67 24.41 26.49
N LEU A 135 9.14 24.74 25.31
CA LEU A 135 9.47 25.95 24.55
C LEU A 135 9.19 27.22 25.37
N ASP A 136 8.06 27.29 26.08
CA ASP A 136 7.75 28.39 26.99
C ASP A 136 8.78 28.52 28.12
N ALA A 137 9.14 27.41 28.78
CA ALA A 137 10.16 27.43 29.83
C ALA A 137 11.52 27.95 29.32
N PHE A 138 11.95 27.52 28.13
CA PHE A 138 13.19 28.02 27.52
C PHE A 138 13.13 29.51 27.16
N ASN A 139 11.96 30.03 26.77
CA ASN A 139 11.78 31.46 26.50
C ASN A 139 11.98 32.33 27.76
N GLN A 140 11.70 31.81 28.95
CA GLN A 140 11.92 32.54 30.21
C GLN A 140 13.41 32.68 30.56
N VAL A 141 14.29 31.80 30.06
CA VAL A 141 15.75 31.89 30.30
C VAL A 141 16.32 33.23 29.79
N TYR A 142 15.82 33.74 28.66
CA TYR A 142 16.25 35.00 28.07
C TYR A 142 15.91 36.22 28.95
N LYS A 143 14.81 36.15 29.71
CA LYS A 143 14.32 37.27 30.53
C LYS A 143 15.10 37.49 31.84
N HIS A 144 16.02 36.58 32.19
CA HIS A 144 16.63 36.53 33.52
C HIS A 144 18.18 36.50 33.49
N MET A 145 18.81 37.01 32.43
CA MET A 145 20.21 36.70 32.09
C MET A 145 21.33 37.40 32.88
N ALA A 146 22.41 36.64 33.09
CA ALA A 146 23.80 37.13 33.18
C ALA A 146 24.89 36.07 32.81
N ILE A 147 24.56 34.93 32.18
CA ILE A 147 25.58 33.90 31.83
C ILE A 147 25.38 33.41 30.38
N ASN A 148 26.46 33.43 29.59
CA ASN A 148 26.42 33.14 28.15
C ASN A 148 26.06 31.66 27.86
N ASP A 149 26.60 30.72 28.61
CA ASP A 149 26.50 29.29 28.32
C ASP A 149 25.07 28.73 28.45
N GLU A 150 24.31 29.12 29.48
CA GLU A 150 22.91 28.70 29.67
C GLU A 150 21.98 29.27 28.60
N LEU A 151 22.24 30.48 28.11
CA LEU A 151 21.50 31.04 26.99
C LEU A 151 21.76 30.26 25.71
N GLU A 152 23.03 29.99 25.41
CA GLU A 152 23.41 29.18 24.25
C GLU A 152 22.74 27.81 24.31
N GLU A 153 22.78 27.16 25.47
CA GLU A 153 22.12 25.88 25.67
C GLU A 153 20.59 26.00 25.50
N SER A 154 19.95 27.02 26.09
CA SER A 154 18.51 27.28 25.92
C SER A 154 18.12 27.40 24.43
N ILE A 155 18.89 28.13 23.63
CA ILE A 155 18.63 28.29 22.19
C ILE A 155 18.68 26.93 21.47
N ILE A 156 19.64 26.07 21.81
CA ILE A 156 19.75 24.72 21.24
C ILE A 156 18.52 23.89 21.58
N TRP A 157 18.05 23.92 22.84
CA TRP A 157 16.85 23.20 23.23
C TRP A 157 15.56 23.78 22.63
N LYS A 158 15.46 25.11 22.44
CA LYS A 158 14.39 25.72 21.65
C LYS A 158 14.38 25.18 20.23
N ALA A 159 15.54 25.09 19.59
CA ALA A 159 15.64 24.52 18.25
C ALA A 159 15.17 23.04 18.22
N LYS A 160 15.54 22.24 19.23
CA LYS A 160 15.01 20.86 19.36
C LYS A 160 13.49 20.84 19.46
N CYS A 161 12.89 21.69 20.30
CA CYS A 161 11.43 21.79 20.42
C CYS A 161 10.79 22.12 19.07
N ASN A 162 11.34 23.10 18.34
CA ASN A 162 10.85 23.47 17.02
C ASN A 162 10.92 22.30 16.02
N ILE A 163 12.00 21.51 16.02
CA ILE A 163 12.10 20.31 15.16
C ILE A 163 11.03 19.28 15.51
N ARG A 164 10.71 19.09 16.81
CA ARG A 164 9.63 18.18 17.24
C ARG A 164 8.23 18.70 16.93
N LEU A 165 8.09 20.01 16.71
CA LEU A 165 6.86 20.68 16.33
C LEU A 165 6.77 20.93 14.81
N GLU A 166 7.62 20.27 14.02
CA GLU A 166 7.66 20.40 12.54
C GLU A 166 7.93 21.84 12.07
N GLN A 167 8.76 22.57 12.82
CA GLN A 167 9.20 23.94 12.53
C GLN A 167 10.72 23.99 12.29
N GLU A 168 11.21 23.17 11.36
CA GLU A 168 12.65 23.01 11.09
C GLU A 168 13.30 24.32 10.63
N GLY A 169 12.58 25.15 9.87
CA GLY A 169 13.08 26.47 9.42
C GLY A 169 13.46 27.37 10.60
N SER A 170 12.55 27.53 11.56
CA SER A 170 12.79 28.29 12.80
C SER A 170 13.96 27.71 13.60
N ALA A 171 14.07 26.39 13.67
CA ALA A 171 15.17 25.71 14.35
C ALA A 171 16.52 26.01 13.67
N ILE A 172 16.57 25.96 12.35
CA ILE A 172 17.78 26.23 11.55
C ILE A 172 18.23 27.67 11.75
N ASP A 173 17.31 28.64 11.72
CA ASP A 173 17.64 30.06 11.88
C ASP A 173 18.19 30.35 13.29
N LEU A 174 17.57 29.80 14.33
CA LEU A 174 18.07 29.89 15.71
C LEU A 174 19.51 29.36 15.82
N LEU A 175 19.77 28.17 15.27
CA LEU A 175 21.07 27.51 15.36
C LEU A 175 22.15 28.22 14.52
N LYS A 176 21.82 28.67 13.30
CA LYS A 176 22.75 29.43 12.46
C LYS A 176 23.13 30.75 13.11
N ASN A 177 22.15 31.47 13.70
CA ASN A 177 22.43 32.72 14.39
C ASN A 177 23.27 32.49 15.66
N LEU A 178 23.02 31.41 16.41
CA LEU A 178 23.88 31.01 17.52
C LEU A 178 25.32 30.72 17.08
N LEU A 179 25.49 30.01 15.96
CA LEU A 179 26.80 29.61 15.42
C LEU A 179 27.60 30.76 14.78
N LYS A 180 26.99 31.93 14.54
CA LYS A 180 27.68 33.15 14.08
C LYS A 180 28.42 33.89 15.19
N LYS A 181 28.16 33.58 16.47
CA LYS A 181 28.85 34.22 17.60
C LYS A 181 30.35 33.94 17.55
N GLU A 182 31.17 34.98 17.80
CA GLU A 182 32.65 34.86 17.81
C GLU A 182 33.15 33.88 18.87
N LYS A 183 32.57 33.94 20.08
CA LYS A 183 32.87 33.05 21.20
C LYS A 183 31.62 32.25 21.54
N ILE A 184 31.74 30.93 21.42
CA ILE A 184 30.72 29.95 21.78
C ILE A 184 31.40 28.82 22.56
N ASN A 185 30.77 28.32 23.61
CA ASN A 185 31.30 27.18 24.34
C ASN A 185 31.47 25.98 23.38
N PRO A 186 32.64 25.32 23.30
CA PRO A 186 32.87 24.21 22.38
C PRO A 186 31.83 23.08 22.49
N ARG A 187 31.37 22.78 23.71
CA ARG A 187 30.30 21.79 23.94
C ARG A 187 28.99 22.24 23.30
N ASN A 188 28.60 23.49 23.50
CA ASN A 188 27.41 24.07 22.88
C ASN A 188 27.55 24.15 21.35
N LYS A 189 28.74 24.45 20.83
CA LYS A 189 29.01 24.43 19.39
C LYS A 189 28.84 23.03 18.80
N ALA A 190 29.32 21.98 19.47
CA ALA A 190 29.12 20.60 19.04
C ALA A 190 27.63 20.22 19.07
N HIS A 191 26.94 20.51 20.17
CA HIS A 191 25.50 20.24 20.31
C HIS A 191 24.67 20.99 19.27
N ALA A 192 24.92 22.29 19.05
CA ALA A 192 24.22 23.11 18.06
C ALA A 192 24.36 22.53 16.65
N ASN A 193 25.56 22.09 16.28
CA ASN A 193 25.80 21.44 14.98
C ASN A 193 25.12 20.06 14.88
N ALA A 194 25.06 19.28 15.95
CA ALA A 194 24.33 18.01 15.96
C ALA A 194 22.81 18.22 15.79
N VAL A 195 22.23 19.21 16.48
CA VAL A 195 20.81 19.58 16.33
C VAL A 195 20.54 20.19 14.95
N LEU A 196 21.48 20.94 14.40
CA LEU A 196 21.37 21.47 13.03
C LEU A 196 21.37 20.34 11.99
N SER A 197 22.21 19.32 12.19
CA SER A 197 22.16 18.08 11.41
C SER A 197 20.81 17.39 11.55
N MET A 198 20.25 17.31 12.76
CA MET A 198 18.92 16.75 13.00
C MET A 198 17.83 17.48 12.20
N ALA A 199 17.82 18.82 12.19
CA ALA A 199 16.87 19.60 11.40
C ALA A 199 17.00 19.34 9.89
N TYR A 200 18.23 19.30 9.37
CA TYR A 200 18.46 18.99 7.96
C TYR A 200 18.05 17.57 7.56
N LEU A 201 18.14 16.58 8.46
CA LEU A 201 17.65 15.23 8.17
C LEU A 201 16.13 15.20 7.98
N GLN A 202 15.41 15.98 8.77
CA GLN A 202 13.96 16.08 8.68
C GLN A 202 13.50 16.72 7.36
N LEU A 203 14.33 17.58 6.78
CA LEU A 203 14.13 18.19 5.45
C LEU A 203 14.74 17.35 4.29
N ASP A 204 15.26 16.15 4.56
CA ASP A 204 16.02 15.29 3.63
C ASP A 204 17.22 16.01 2.95
N GLU A 205 17.75 17.07 3.57
CA GLU A 205 18.92 17.81 3.11
C GLU A 205 20.23 17.13 3.56
N LEU A 206 20.47 15.93 3.03
CA LEU A 206 21.53 15.02 3.50
C LEU A 206 22.94 15.65 3.50
N GLU A 207 23.29 16.44 2.47
CA GLU A 207 24.64 17.03 2.36
C GLU A 207 24.90 18.07 3.46
N LYS A 208 23.92 18.95 3.71
CA LYS A 208 23.98 19.95 4.78
C LYS A 208 24.01 19.26 6.15
N SER A 209 23.23 18.19 6.31
CA SER A 209 23.26 17.38 7.52
C SER A 209 24.64 16.77 7.77
N SER A 210 25.25 16.14 6.76
CA SER A 210 26.61 15.58 6.84
C SER A 210 27.65 16.63 7.22
N LYS A 211 27.59 17.84 6.63
CA LYS A 211 28.51 18.94 6.95
C LYS A 211 28.40 19.37 8.41
N ALA A 212 27.17 19.60 8.90
CA ALA A 212 26.94 19.98 10.29
C ALA A 212 27.39 18.87 11.26
N LEU A 213 27.03 17.62 10.98
CA LEU A 213 27.39 16.49 11.85
C LEU A 213 28.89 16.22 11.90
N LYS A 214 29.60 16.44 10.79
CA LYS A 214 31.06 16.37 10.75
C LYS A 214 31.69 17.34 11.75
N ILE A 215 31.27 18.61 11.73
CA ILE A 215 31.73 19.63 12.68
C ILE A 215 31.42 19.21 14.13
N ALA A 216 30.20 18.71 14.38
CA ALA A 216 29.83 18.20 15.70
C ALA A 216 30.75 17.06 16.18
N SER A 217 31.05 16.10 15.29
CA SER A 217 31.89 14.94 15.63
C SER A 217 33.37 15.30 15.88
N GLU A 218 33.88 16.33 15.23
CA GLU A 218 35.26 16.80 15.40
C GLU A 218 35.46 17.41 16.79
N ILE A 219 34.49 18.21 17.25
CA ILE A 219 34.52 18.90 18.54
C ILE A 219 34.11 17.98 19.71
N GLU A 220 33.23 17.00 19.48
CA GLU A 220 32.73 16.10 20.53
C GLU A 220 33.86 15.35 21.23
N THR A 221 33.83 15.38 22.57
CA THR A 221 34.84 14.77 23.45
C THR A 221 34.36 13.45 24.05
N ASN A 222 33.04 13.27 24.24
CA ASN A 222 32.49 12.00 24.70
C ASN A 222 32.66 10.94 23.61
N LYS A 223 33.44 9.89 23.90
CA LYS A 223 33.79 8.83 22.93
C LYS A 223 32.56 8.12 22.36
N ILE A 224 31.52 7.91 23.16
CA ILE A 224 30.30 7.21 22.75
C ILE A 224 29.49 8.09 21.79
N THR A 225 29.26 9.36 22.15
CA THR A 225 28.55 10.33 21.31
C THR A 225 29.32 10.59 20.01
N LYS A 226 30.65 10.77 20.09
CA LYS A 226 31.53 10.94 18.94
C LYS A 226 31.43 9.77 17.97
N ALA A 227 31.54 8.53 18.48
CA ALA A 227 31.42 7.33 17.65
C ALA A 227 30.04 7.21 17.02
N ARG A 228 28.96 7.58 17.73
CA ARG A 228 27.61 7.62 17.16
C ARG A 228 27.52 8.65 16.02
N HIS A 229 27.99 9.88 16.21
CA HIS A 229 27.97 10.91 15.16
C HIS A 229 28.77 10.47 13.92
N LEU A 230 29.95 9.87 14.11
CA LEU A 230 30.75 9.32 13.02
C LEU A 230 30.03 8.17 12.29
N TYR A 231 29.32 7.31 13.02
CA TYR A 231 28.54 6.22 12.42
C TYR A 231 27.40 6.76 11.56
N ILE A 232 26.64 7.73 12.10
CA ILE A 232 25.55 8.40 11.36
C ILE A 232 26.10 9.10 10.12
N LEU A 233 27.23 9.80 10.22
CA LEU A 233 27.89 10.43 9.08
C LEU A 233 28.26 9.41 7.99
N GLY A 234 28.73 8.22 8.38
CA GLY A 234 28.92 7.09 7.47
C GLY A 234 27.62 6.66 6.78
N GLN A 235 26.51 6.54 7.53
CA GLN A 235 25.20 6.20 6.96
C GLN A 235 24.63 7.28 6.03
N LEU A 236 24.88 8.56 6.32
CA LEU A 236 24.45 9.66 5.44
C LEU A 236 25.20 9.64 4.11
N LEU A 237 26.52 9.43 4.15
CA LEU A 237 27.33 9.28 2.94
C LEU A 237 26.96 8.02 2.15
N GLU A 238 26.64 6.93 2.84
CA GLU A 238 26.10 5.71 2.22
C GLU A 238 24.77 5.99 1.51
N LYS A 239 23.84 6.73 2.13
CA LYS A 239 22.55 7.11 1.51
C LYS A 239 22.76 8.01 0.28
N GLN A 240 23.85 8.78 0.25
CA GLN A 240 24.27 9.59 -0.90
C GLN A 240 25.05 8.81 -1.97
N LEU A 241 25.21 7.47 -1.82
CA LEU A 241 26.00 6.60 -2.69
C LEU A 241 27.52 6.88 -2.68
N ASN A 242 28.02 7.65 -1.70
CA ASN A 242 29.44 7.95 -1.51
C ASN A 242 30.13 6.88 -0.64
N ILE A 243 30.21 5.65 -1.16
CA ILE A 243 30.61 4.45 -0.41
C ILE A 243 32.05 4.53 0.14
N ASP A 244 33.01 5.01 -0.66
CA ASP A 244 34.41 5.13 -0.21
C ASP A 244 34.55 6.11 0.96
N SER A 245 33.85 7.25 0.87
CA SER A 245 33.81 8.24 1.93
C SER A 245 33.12 7.70 3.18
N ALA A 246 32.01 6.96 3.02
CA ALA A 246 31.32 6.32 4.13
C ALA A 246 32.24 5.32 4.88
N ASN A 247 33.02 4.53 4.14
CA ASN A 247 33.95 3.56 4.71
C ASN A 247 35.00 4.21 5.62
N ILE A 248 35.51 5.40 5.28
CA ILE A 248 36.45 6.16 6.13
C ILE A 248 35.85 6.40 7.52
N TYR A 249 34.58 6.81 7.60
CA TYR A 249 33.93 7.07 8.88
C TYR A 249 33.60 5.78 9.64
N PHE A 250 33.15 4.72 8.97
CA PHE A 250 32.95 3.43 9.62
C PHE A 250 34.25 2.84 10.19
N ARG A 251 35.39 3.01 9.50
CA ARG A 251 36.72 2.64 10.00
C ARG A 251 37.06 3.39 11.29
N LYS A 252 36.88 4.72 11.30
CA LYS A 252 37.07 5.55 12.51
C LYS A 252 36.22 5.05 13.69
N VAL A 253 34.98 4.63 13.45
CA VAL A 253 34.14 4.04 14.51
C VAL A 253 34.69 2.70 14.98
N ALA A 254 35.13 1.83 14.08
CA ALA A 254 35.70 0.53 14.43
C ALA A 254 37.01 0.65 15.23
N GLU A 255 37.77 1.73 15.09
CA GLU A 255 39.00 1.99 15.86
C GLU A 255 38.77 2.22 17.35
N PHE A 256 37.54 2.59 17.76
CA PHE A 256 37.21 2.73 19.18
C PHE A 256 37.22 1.38 19.92
N LYS A 257 37.10 0.24 19.23
CA LYS A 257 37.13 -1.12 19.81
C LYS A 257 36.16 -1.22 21.01
N ARG A 258 36.66 -1.64 22.19
CA ARG A 258 35.89 -1.79 23.44
C ARG A 258 35.46 -0.47 24.10
N LYS A 259 35.85 0.70 23.57
CA LYS A 259 35.51 2.02 24.16
C LYS A 259 34.09 2.49 23.83
N ILE A 260 33.35 1.74 23.02
CA ILE A 260 31.99 2.05 22.57
C ILE A 260 31.09 0.81 22.71
N PRO A 261 29.75 0.95 22.69
CA PRO A 261 28.83 -0.17 22.75
C PRO A 261 29.13 -1.22 21.68
N ARG A 262 29.07 -2.51 22.07
CA ARG A 262 29.48 -3.62 21.19
C ARG A 262 28.69 -3.68 19.89
N GLU A 263 27.40 -3.41 19.95
CA GLU A 263 26.52 -3.37 18.78
C GLU A 263 26.97 -2.33 17.75
N LEU A 264 27.32 -1.12 18.20
CA LEU A 264 27.81 -0.03 17.33
C LEU A 264 29.15 -0.42 16.68
N TYR A 265 30.06 -1.01 17.46
CA TYR A 265 31.32 -1.52 16.95
C TYR A 265 31.13 -2.61 15.88
N ILE A 266 30.28 -3.60 16.13
CA ILE A 266 30.04 -4.71 15.18
C ILE A 266 29.46 -4.18 13.88
N ASN A 267 28.44 -3.34 13.96
CA ASN A 267 27.82 -2.75 12.76
C ASN A 267 28.83 -1.91 11.95
N ALA A 268 29.67 -1.10 12.61
CA ALA A 268 30.73 -0.34 11.95
C ALA A 268 31.78 -1.26 11.31
N LYS A 269 32.19 -2.32 12.01
CA LYS A 269 33.17 -3.28 11.51
C LYS A 269 32.65 -4.05 10.30
N LEU A 270 31.39 -4.48 10.32
CA LEU A 270 30.74 -5.14 9.19
C LEU A 270 30.65 -4.22 7.96
N LYS A 271 30.21 -2.96 8.14
CA LYS A 271 30.21 -1.95 7.07
C LYS A 271 31.60 -1.72 6.49
N THR A 272 32.61 -1.61 7.36
CA THR A 272 34.01 -1.49 6.94
C THR A 272 34.43 -2.66 6.04
N LEU A 273 34.14 -3.89 6.44
CA LEU A 273 34.51 -5.09 5.67
C LEU A 273 33.76 -5.19 4.35
N LEU A 274 32.49 -4.80 4.31
CA LEU A 274 31.69 -4.81 3.08
C LEU A 274 32.26 -3.82 2.06
N TYR A 275 32.62 -2.61 2.49
CA TYR A 275 33.10 -1.51 1.64
C TYR A 275 34.62 -1.47 1.44
N ASP A 276 35.36 -2.40 2.04
CA ASP A 276 36.79 -2.55 1.80
C ASP A 276 37.08 -2.97 0.35
N SER A 277 38.25 -2.65 -0.19
CA SER A 277 38.72 -3.14 -1.49
C SER A 277 39.34 -4.55 -1.41
N LEU A 278 39.40 -5.14 -0.22
CA LEU A 278 39.88 -6.50 0.00
C LEU A 278 39.20 -7.54 -0.90
N GLU A 279 39.97 -8.55 -1.31
CA GLU A 279 39.41 -9.74 -1.95
C GLU A 279 38.32 -10.39 -1.10
N ILE A 280 37.32 -10.97 -1.77
CA ILE A 280 36.16 -11.59 -1.12
C ILE A 280 36.60 -12.68 -0.13
N LYS A 281 37.61 -13.50 -0.45
CA LYS A 281 38.14 -14.54 0.45
C LYS A 281 38.66 -13.94 1.77
N ASN A 282 39.39 -12.83 1.70
CA ASN A 282 39.90 -12.12 2.88
C ASN A 282 38.77 -11.50 3.71
N LYS A 283 37.73 -10.94 3.05
CA LYS A 283 36.52 -10.47 3.73
C LYS A 283 35.81 -11.60 4.46
N GLN A 284 35.62 -12.75 3.81
CA GLN A 284 34.98 -13.93 4.40
C GLN A 284 35.75 -14.42 5.64
N ALA A 285 37.07 -14.59 5.54
CA ALA A 285 37.90 -15.01 6.67
C ALA A 285 37.77 -14.06 7.88
N LYS A 286 37.73 -12.75 7.64
CA LYS A 286 37.52 -11.76 8.71
C LYS A 286 36.13 -11.83 9.33
N ILE A 287 35.07 -12.08 8.54
CA ILE A 287 33.70 -12.24 9.06
C ILE A 287 33.57 -13.56 9.84
N ILE A 288 34.20 -14.65 9.39
CA ILE A 288 34.22 -15.93 10.11
C ILE A 288 34.87 -15.76 11.49
N LYS A 289 36.00 -15.05 11.59
CA LYS A 289 36.58 -14.69 12.89
C LYS A 289 35.64 -13.87 13.78
N MET A 290 34.74 -13.07 13.19
CA MET A 290 33.71 -12.38 13.97
C MET A 290 32.59 -13.33 14.43
N ILE A 291 32.25 -14.35 13.65
CA ILE A 291 31.28 -15.39 14.03
C ILE A 291 31.81 -16.23 15.20
N GLU A 292 33.10 -16.56 15.18
CA GLU A 292 33.75 -17.41 16.20
C GLU A 292 34.03 -16.66 17.52
N ASN A 293 33.97 -15.33 17.52
CA ASN A 293 34.24 -14.54 18.71
C ASN A 293 33.05 -14.58 19.68
N TYR A 294 33.28 -15.13 20.88
CA TYR A 294 32.30 -15.22 21.96
C TYR A 294 31.62 -13.88 22.32
N GLU A 295 32.36 -12.76 22.30
CA GLU A 295 31.79 -11.43 22.58
C GLU A 295 30.75 -10.96 21.53
N ASN A 296 30.62 -11.68 20.42
CA ASN A 296 29.67 -11.38 19.34
C ASN A 296 28.42 -12.28 19.37
N GLU A 297 28.29 -13.17 20.36
CA GLU A 297 27.20 -14.16 20.40
C GLU A 297 25.81 -13.52 20.26
N ASP A 298 25.57 -12.41 20.97
CA ASP A 298 24.32 -11.63 20.94
C ASP A 298 24.05 -10.91 19.61
N PHE A 299 25.04 -10.85 18.72
CA PHE A 299 25.01 -10.08 17.47
C PHE A 299 25.24 -10.97 16.23
N LEU A 300 25.19 -12.29 16.40
CA LEU A 300 25.37 -13.26 15.31
C LEU A 300 24.32 -13.10 14.21
N ASP A 301 23.12 -12.63 14.54
CA ASP A 301 22.07 -12.25 13.58
C ASP A 301 22.61 -11.29 12.51
N LYS A 302 23.22 -10.17 12.93
CA LYS A 302 23.76 -9.12 12.04
C LYS A 302 24.99 -9.60 11.29
N ILE A 303 25.83 -10.39 11.93
CA ILE A 303 27.05 -10.94 11.33
C ILE A 303 26.68 -11.97 10.25
N TYR A 304 25.78 -12.91 10.54
CA TYR A 304 25.29 -13.88 9.56
C TYR A 304 24.55 -13.20 8.40
N TYR A 305 23.75 -12.17 8.68
CA TYR A 305 23.10 -11.39 7.63
C TYR A 305 24.15 -10.75 6.71
N SER A 306 25.14 -10.06 7.27
CA SER A 306 26.20 -9.41 6.47
C SER A 306 27.04 -10.42 5.69
N TYR A 307 27.32 -11.58 6.30
CA TYR A 307 28.00 -12.68 5.62
C TYR A 307 27.19 -13.21 4.44
N SER A 308 25.88 -13.38 4.60
CA SER A 308 24.99 -13.82 3.52
C SER A 308 24.96 -12.82 2.36
N MET A 309 24.97 -11.51 2.64
CA MET A 309 25.05 -10.48 1.60
C MET A 309 26.37 -10.55 0.84
N LEU A 310 27.49 -10.77 1.53
CA LEU A 310 28.79 -10.99 0.91
C LEU A 310 28.77 -12.23 0.00
N LEU A 311 28.21 -13.36 0.48
CA LEU A 311 28.07 -14.59 -0.32
C LEU A 311 27.20 -14.37 -1.57
N PHE A 312 26.10 -13.61 -1.46
CA PHE A 312 25.29 -13.24 -2.62
C PHE A 312 26.04 -12.39 -3.63
N SER A 313 26.88 -11.45 -3.18
CA SER A 313 27.72 -10.64 -4.08
C SER A 313 28.77 -11.49 -4.81
N ASN A 314 29.19 -12.60 -4.22
CA ASN A 314 30.11 -13.58 -4.82
C ASN A 314 29.40 -14.64 -5.69
N GLY A 315 28.09 -14.53 -5.93
CA GLY A 315 27.31 -15.51 -6.70
C GLY A 315 26.96 -16.81 -5.95
N SER A 316 27.39 -16.98 -4.69
CA SER A 316 27.14 -18.17 -3.87
C SER A 316 25.73 -18.18 -3.28
N LYS A 317 24.70 -18.38 -4.13
CA LYS A 317 23.28 -18.31 -3.74
C LYS A 317 22.90 -19.29 -2.62
N THR A 318 23.31 -20.55 -2.72
CA THR A 318 22.92 -21.63 -1.79
C THR A 318 23.46 -21.38 -0.37
N GLU A 319 24.76 -21.11 -0.25
CA GLU A 319 25.39 -20.80 1.03
C GLU A 319 24.88 -19.47 1.60
N GLY A 320 24.64 -18.48 0.74
CA GLY A 320 24.00 -17.22 1.14
C GLY A 320 22.63 -17.43 1.78
N ILE A 321 21.74 -18.24 1.18
CA ILE A 321 20.43 -18.58 1.75
C ILE A 321 20.59 -19.31 3.08
N LYS A 322 21.56 -20.24 3.19
CA LYS A 322 21.83 -20.98 4.43
C LYS A 322 22.21 -20.04 5.59
N PHE A 323 23.14 -19.12 5.38
CA PHE A 323 23.54 -18.17 6.42
C PHE A 323 22.46 -17.11 6.69
N LEU A 324 21.69 -16.70 5.69
CA LEU A 324 20.57 -15.80 5.91
C LEU A 324 19.48 -16.46 6.77
N ASN A 325 19.21 -17.75 6.56
CA ASN A 325 18.33 -18.52 7.43
C ASN A 325 18.89 -18.65 8.86
N LYS A 326 20.21 -18.80 9.03
CA LYS A 326 20.84 -18.75 10.36
C LYS A 326 20.64 -17.39 11.04
N ALA A 327 20.78 -16.29 10.30
CA ALA A 327 20.55 -14.93 10.80
C ALA A 327 19.12 -14.78 11.34
N MET A 328 18.12 -15.17 10.53
CA MET A 328 16.70 -15.07 10.90
C MET A 328 16.32 -15.95 12.09
N ARG A 329 17.03 -17.07 12.32
CA ARG A 329 16.78 -17.95 13.48
C ARG A 329 17.40 -17.43 14.79
N LYS A 330 18.52 -16.69 14.73
CA LYS A 330 19.26 -16.29 15.94
C LYS A 330 18.59 -15.19 16.75
N LYS A 331 17.77 -14.35 16.12
CA LYS A 331 17.06 -13.26 16.81
C LYS A 331 15.61 -13.17 16.34
N GLY A 332 14.71 -13.82 17.08
CA GLY A 332 13.28 -13.85 16.78
C GLY A 332 12.52 -12.52 17.01
N SER A 333 13.21 -11.42 17.36
CA SER A 333 12.59 -10.13 17.68
C SER A 333 12.97 -8.96 16.76
N ASP A 334 13.97 -9.11 15.87
CA ASP A 334 14.31 -8.06 14.89
C ASP A 334 13.46 -8.24 13.62
N ASN A 335 12.25 -7.68 13.65
CA ASN A 335 11.30 -7.75 12.54
C ASN A 335 11.85 -7.14 11.25
N GLU A 336 12.74 -6.14 11.33
CA GLU A 336 13.35 -5.52 10.15
C GLU A 336 14.37 -6.47 9.51
N LEU A 337 15.19 -7.18 10.29
CA LEU A 337 16.06 -8.25 9.77
C LEU A 337 15.23 -9.36 9.12
N LEU A 338 14.17 -9.82 9.78
CA LEU A 338 13.30 -10.88 9.26
C LEU A 338 12.64 -10.47 7.93
N SER A 339 12.04 -9.28 7.88
CA SER A 339 11.39 -8.79 6.66
C SER A 339 12.39 -8.67 5.50
N ARG A 340 13.59 -8.14 5.73
CA ARG A 340 14.68 -8.05 4.74
C ARG A 340 15.17 -9.42 4.29
N GLY A 341 15.34 -10.35 5.23
CA GLY A 341 15.79 -11.71 4.95
C GLY A 341 14.78 -12.46 4.08
N TYR A 342 13.52 -12.51 4.49
CA TYR A 342 12.46 -13.12 3.69
C TYR A 342 12.29 -12.44 2.33
N ARG A 343 12.41 -11.10 2.29
CA ARG A 343 12.31 -10.34 1.04
C ARG A 343 13.42 -10.74 0.07
N LYS A 344 14.66 -10.80 0.55
CA LYS A 344 15.81 -11.20 -0.26
C LYS A 344 15.64 -12.61 -0.82
N ILE A 345 15.16 -13.55 0.00
CA ILE A 345 14.91 -14.93 -0.44
C ILE A 345 13.78 -14.98 -1.47
N SER A 346 12.69 -14.23 -1.26
CA SER A 346 11.63 -14.07 -2.24
C SER A 346 12.17 -13.57 -3.58
N ASP A 347 13.01 -12.53 -3.57
CA ASP A 347 13.56 -11.95 -4.79
C ASP A 347 14.48 -12.94 -5.54
N ILE A 348 15.23 -13.76 -4.82
CA ILE A 348 16.04 -14.84 -5.42
C ILE A 348 15.13 -15.88 -6.07
N TYR A 349 14.10 -16.36 -5.38
CA TYR A 349 13.16 -17.32 -5.95
C TYR A 349 12.38 -16.76 -7.13
N PHE A 350 12.04 -15.48 -7.10
CA PHE A 350 11.38 -14.80 -8.22
C PHE A 350 12.28 -14.77 -9.45
N LYS A 351 13.57 -14.44 -9.28
CA LYS A 351 14.57 -14.45 -10.37
C LYS A 351 14.84 -15.84 -10.93
N ASP A 352 14.76 -16.87 -10.09
CA ASP A 352 14.90 -18.28 -10.49
C ASP A 352 13.56 -18.87 -11.01
N SER A 353 12.55 -18.03 -11.30
CA SER A 353 11.21 -18.41 -11.78
C SER A 353 10.44 -19.39 -10.87
N LYS A 354 10.81 -19.46 -9.59
CA LYS A 354 10.16 -20.25 -8.55
C LYS A 354 9.08 -19.42 -7.86
N TYR A 355 8.08 -19.01 -8.62
CA TYR A 355 7.05 -18.04 -8.21
C TYR A 355 6.24 -18.45 -6.97
N VAL A 356 5.96 -19.75 -6.79
CA VAL A 356 5.27 -20.26 -5.61
C VAL A 356 6.09 -20.01 -4.34
N MET A 357 7.39 -20.28 -4.38
CA MET A 357 8.27 -20.03 -3.24
C MET A 357 8.46 -18.54 -3.00
N ALA A 358 8.65 -17.75 -4.06
CA ALA A 358 8.69 -16.30 -3.95
C ALA A 358 7.43 -15.76 -3.25
N GLY A 359 6.26 -16.24 -3.66
CA GLY A 359 4.99 -15.91 -3.04
C GLY A 359 4.91 -16.25 -1.55
N LYS A 360 5.40 -17.42 -1.13
CA LYS A 360 5.43 -17.81 0.29
C LYS A 360 6.33 -16.90 1.12
N TYR A 361 7.52 -16.59 0.60
CA TYR A 361 8.45 -15.69 1.27
C TYR A 361 7.95 -14.23 1.31
N LEU A 362 7.17 -13.77 0.32
CA LEU A 362 6.48 -12.48 0.40
C LEU A 362 5.45 -12.44 1.54
N ASP A 363 4.74 -13.53 1.80
CA ASP A 363 3.79 -13.61 2.92
C ASP A 363 4.54 -13.43 4.26
N SER A 364 5.67 -14.14 4.43
CA SER A 364 6.55 -13.98 5.59
C SER A 364 7.19 -12.59 5.66
N THR A 365 7.52 -11.96 4.53
CA THR A 365 7.97 -10.55 4.53
C THR A 365 6.87 -9.64 5.08
N MET A 366 5.65 -9.76 4.56
CA MET A 366 4.53 -8.90 4.96
C MET A 366 4.14 -9.07 6.44
N SER A 367 4.25 -10.28 7.00
CA SER A 367 3.95 -10.51 8.41
C SER A 367 4.94 -9.83 9.38
N ASN A 368 6.10 -9.42 8.88
CA ASN A 368 7.18 -8.76 9.65
C ASN A 368 7.31 -7.26 9.33
N LEU A 369 6.41 -6.70 8.52
CA LEU A 369 6.39 -5.28 8.18
C LEU A 369 5.20 -4.58 8.84
N ASP A 370 5.37 -3.30 9.14
CA ASP A 370 4.23 -2.44 9.48
C ASP A 370 3.29 -2.33 8.26
N LYS A 371 2.00 -2.61 8.47
CA LYS A 371 0.95 -2.54 7.45
C LYS A 371 0.81 -1.15 6.82
N LYS A 372 1.20 -0.09 7.55
CA LYS A 372 1.18 1.30 7.04
C LYS A 372 2.43 1.66 6.24
N SER A 373 3.50 0.86 6.32
CA SER A 373 4.77 1.18 5.66
C SER A 373 4.70 1.03 4.14
N LYS A 374 5.47 1.86 3.42
CA LYS A 374 5.64 1.74 1.95
C LYS A 374 6.13 0.35 1.52
N LYS A 375 7.08 -0.23 2.28
CA LYS A 375 7.65 -1.57 2.03
C LYS A 375 6.56 -2.65 2.02
N PHE A 376 5.58 -2.56 2.92
CA PHE A 376 4.45 -3.51 2.97
C PHE A 376 3.61 -3.45 1.70
N TRP A 377 3.22 -2.24 1.27
CA TRP A 377 2.44 -2.06 0.05
C TRP A 377 3.15 -2.55 -1.21
N GLU A 378 4.47 -2.38 -1.28
CA GLU A 378 5.29 -2.94 -2.37
C GLU A 378 5.28 -4.47 -2.38
N ALA A 379 5.50 -5.11 -1.24
CA ALA A 379 5.44 -6.56 -1.09
C ALA A 379 4.05 -7.11 -1.44
N GLN A 380 2.99 -6.43 -0.98
CA GLN A 380 1.61 -6.81 -1.25
C GLN A 380 1.26 -6.71 -2.73
N ARG A 381 1.65 -5.62 -3.42
CA ARG A 381 1.44 -5.47 -4.87
C ARG A 381 2.14 -6.59 -5.64
N GLN A 382 3.39 -6.91 -5.30
CA GLN A 382 4.11 -8.00 -5.95
C GLN A 382 3.43 -9.36 -5.70
N LYS A 383 2.98 -9.62 -4.46
CA LYS A 383 2.23 -10.84 -4.12
C LYS A 383 0.92 -10.95 -4.90
N LYS A 384 0.14 -9.86 -5.00
CA LYS A 384 -1.07 -9.79 -5.84
C LYS A 384 -0.74 -10.04 -7.31
N GLY A 385 0.40 -9.55 -7.80
CA GLY A 385 0.88 -9.84 -9.15
C GLY A 385 1.13 -11.33 -9.41
N LEU A 386 1.60 -12.06 -8.39
CA LEU A 386 1.91 -13.49 -8.43
C LEU A 386 0.71 -14.40 -8.15
N SER A 387 -0.39 -13.90 -7.57
CA SER A 387 -1.49 -14.73 -7.05
C SER A 387 -2.04 -15.72 -8.08
N GLN A 388 -2.30 -15.23 -9.30
CA GLN A 388 -2.83 -16.05 -10.38
C GLN A 388 -1.87 -17.17 -10.79
N ILE A 389 -0.55 -16.91 -10.84
CA ILE A 389 0.44 -17.96 -11.12
C ILE A 389 0.45 -18.98 -9.99
N ILE A 390 0.48 -18.52 -8.75
CA ILE A 390 0.55 -19.39 -7.58
C ILE A 390 -0.67 -20.32 -7.55
N GLU A 391 -1.86 -19.78 -7.81
CA GLU A 391 -3.09 -20.56 -7.90
C GLU A 391 -3.02 -21.61 -9.02
N LEU A 392 -2.56 -21.21 -10.22
CA LEU A 392 -2.45 -22.12 -11.37
C LEU A 392 -1.37 -23.20 -11.17
N GLU A 393 -0.19 -22.85 -10.63
CA GLU A 393 0.87 -23.82 -10.31
C GLU A 393 0.41 -24.82 -9.25
N ASN A 394 -0.28 -24.34 -8.20
CA ASN A 394 -0.84 -25.21 -7.18
C ASN A 394 -1.91 -26.15 -7.75
N LYS A 395 -2.79 -25.65 -8.64
CA LYS A 395 -3.77 -26.47 -9.36
C LYS A 395 -3.10 -27.52 -10.24
N VAL A 396 -2.11 -27.14 -11.04
CA VAL A 396 -1.35 -28.08 -11.87
C VAL A 396 -0.68 -29.15 -11.02
N SER A 397 -0.01 -28.75 -9.93
CA SER A 397 0.60 -29.70 -8.99
C SER A 397 -0.43 -30.64 -8.36
N LEU A 398 -1.60 -30.12 -7.97
CA LEU A 398 -2.69 -30.92 -7.44
C LEU A 398 -3.19 -31.92 -8.47
N TYR A 399 -3.44 -31.50 -9.71
CA TYR A 399 -3.92 -32.37 -10.78
C TYR A 399 -2.89 -33.45 -11.13
N ASP A 400 -1.59 -33.11 -11.17
CA ASP A 400 -0.51 -34.07 -11.35
C ASP A 400 -0.49 -35.11 -10.24
N SER A 401 -0.61 -34.68 -8.99
CA SER A 401 -0.70 -35.57 -7.84
C SER A 401 -1.94 -36.48 -7.92
N LEU A 402 -3.12 -35.94 -8.23
CA LEU A 402 -4.36 -36.73 -8.34
C LEU A 402 -4.26 -37.78 -9.45
N ILE A 403 -3.74 -37.42 -10.62
CA ILE A 403 -3.52 -38.37 -11.72
C ILE A 403 -2.50 -39.43 -11.29
N ARG A 404 -1.37 -39.05 -10.69
CA ARG A 404 -0.33 -40.00 -10.26
C ARG A 404 -0.84 -40.98 -9.20
N ILE A 405 -1.57 -40.47 -8.21
CA ILE A 405 -2.13 -41.26 -7.11
C ILE A 405 -3.23 -42.20 -7.63
N SER A 406 -3.99 -41.80 -8.66
CA SER A 406 -5.00 -42.66 -9.29
C SER A 406 -4.47 -43.89 -10.02
N LEU A 407 -3.14 -44.00 -10.15
CA LEU A 407 -2.45 -45.17 -10.72
C LEU A 407 -1.94 -46.11 -9.62
N TYR A 408 -2.12 -45.76 -8.34
CA TYR A 408 -1.75 -46.61 -7.23
C TYR A 408 -2.86 -47.63 -6.94
N ASP A 409 -2.45 -48.77 -6.46
CA ASP A 409 -3.27 -49.83 -5.89
C ASP A 409 -3.83 -49.44 -4.52
N ASP A 410 -4.97 -50.04 -4.15
CA ASP A 410 -5.71 -49.71 -2.92
C ASP A 410 -4.89 -49.93 -1.65
N GLU A 411 -3.99 -50.92 -1.64
CA GLU A 411 -3.12 -51.23 -0.51
C GLU A 411 -2.09 -50.12 -0.29
N LYS A 412 -1.45 -49.66 -1.37
CA LYS A 412 -0.53 -48.52 -1.33
C LYS A 412 -1.22 -47.21 -0.93
N LEU A 413 -2.45 -46.96 -1.39
CA LEU A 413 -3.23 -45.79 -0.98
C LEU A 413 -3.52 -45.80 0.53
N LYS A 414 -3.95 -46.95 1.07
CA LYS A 414 -4.18 -47.13 2.52
C LYS A 414 -2.91 -46.93 3.33
N ASN A 415 -1.76 -47.44 2.87
CA ASN A 415 -0.47 -47.25 3.55
C ASN A 415 -0.06 -45.76 3.57
N ILE A 416 -0.16 -45.05 2.45
CA ILE A 416 0.15 -43.60 2.38
C ILE A 416 -0.76 -42.81 3.34
N LEU A 417 -2.06 -43.08 3.38
CA LEU A 417 -3.00 -42.44 4.31
C LEU A 417 -2.67 -42.77 5.78
N GLY A 418 -2.20 -43.98 6.06
CA GLY A 418 -1.69 -44.37 7.37
C GLY A 418 -0.45 -43.57 7.79
N GLN A 419 0.51 -43.40 6.88
CA GLN A 419 1.72 -42.60 7.12
C GLN A 419 1.40 -41.11 7.35
N ILE A 420 0.45 -40.55 6.60
CA ILE A 420 0.00 -39.17 6.79
C ILE A 420 -0.57 -38.98 8.20
N LYS A 421 -1.45 -39.88 8.66
CA LYS A 421 -1.99 -39.84 10.03
C LYS A 421 -0.91 -39.89 11.11
N ILE A 422 0.09 -40.76 10.93
CA ILE A 422 1.22 -40.87 11.87
C ILE A 422 2.02 -39.55 11.87
N SER A 423 2.26 -38.95 10.70
CA SER A 423 3.01 -37.70 10.59
C SER A 423 2.25 -36.50 11.17
N GLU A 424 0.94 -36.38 10.95
CA GLU A 424 0.12 -35.33 11.54
C GLU A 424 0.02 -35.46 13.06
N LYS A 425 -0.07 -36.70 13.56
CA LYS A 425 -0.04 -36.98 14.99
C LYS A 425 1.30 -36.55 15.60
N LYS A 426 2.43 -36.91 14.98
CA LYS A 426 3.77 -36.47 15.41
C LYS A 426 3.93 -34.94 15.36
N LEU A 427 3.47 -34.29 14.30
CA LEU A 427 3.52 -32.83 14.18
C LEU A 427 2.65 -32.11 15.21
N LYS A 428 1.50 -32.70 15.59
CA LYS A 428 0.68 -32.20 16.70
C LYS A 428 1.42 -32.40 18.03
N GLU A 429 1.96 -33.59 18.29
CA GLU A 429 2.73 -33.90 19.49
C GLU A 429 3.96 -32.99 19.64
N GLU A 430 4.69 -32.69 18.57
CA GLU A 430 5.82 -31.73 18.56
C GLU A 430 5.37 -30.28 18.80
N ARG A 431 4.22 -29.85 18.23
CA ARG A 431 3.65 -28.51 18.47
C ARG A 431 3.12 -28.32 19.90
N TYR A 432 2.67 -29.40 20.53
CA TYR A 432 2.17 -29.39 21.91
C TYR A 432 3.28 -29.66 22.95
N GLY A 433 4.35 -30.40 22.59
CA GLY A 433 5.49 -30.72 23.46
C GLY A 433 6.47 -29.56 23.69
N ASP A 434 6.55 -28.59 22.77
CA ASP A 434 7.47 -27.45 22.84
C ASP A 434 6.97 -26.27 23.71
N LYS A 435 5.83 -26.46 24.41
CA LYS A 435 5.31 -25.52 25.42
C LYS A 435 5.88 -25.72 26.84
N SER A 436 6.90 -26.57 26.98
CA SER A 436 7.61 -26.83 28.24
C SER A 436 8.83 -25.91 28.48
N SER A 437 9.03 -24.90 27.62
CA SER A 437 9.88 -23.76 27.97
C SER A 437 9.09 -22.82 28.89
N PRO A 438 9.63 -22.38 30.05
CA PRO A 438 8.97 -21.39 30.89
C PRO A 438 8.66 -20.16 30.02
N PRO A 439 7.50 -19.50 30.19
CA PRO A 439 7.23 -18.28 29.47
C PRO A 439 8.38 -17.33 29.77
N VAL A 440 9.16 -16.98 28.74
CA VAL A 440 10.15 -15.93 28.82
C VAL A 440 9.40 -14.73 29.37
N SER A 441 9.72 -14.36 30.61
CA SER A 441 9.18 -13.20 31.29
C SER A 441 9.33 -12.01 30.36
N ARG A 442 8.23 -11.68 29.70
CA ARG A 442 8.04 -10.41 29.01
C ARG A 442 8.28 -9.40 30.12
N ARG A 443 9.42 -8.71 30.02
CA ARG A 443 9.86 -7.68 30.97
C ARG A 443 8.63 -6.95 31.48
N GLN A 444 8.46 -6.94 32.80
CA GLN A 444 7.50 -6.08 33.48
C GLN A 444 7.72 -4.67 32.95
N GLN A 445 6.90 -4.27 31.99
CA GLN A 445 6.56 -2.87 31.86
C GLN A 445 5.89 -2.53 33.18
N TYR A 446 6.47 -1.56 33.88
CA TYR A 446 5.81 -0.86 34.96
C TYR A 446 4.44 -0.42 34.44
N LEU A 447 3.40 -1.16 34.80
CA LEU A 447 2.04 -0.71 34.64
C LEU A 447 1.87 0.45 35.63
N PRO A 448 1.56 1.67 35.17
CA PRO A 448 0.94 2.63 36.07
C PRO A 448 -0.36 2.01 36.56
N ARG A 449 -0.66 2.16 37.86
CA ARG A 449 -1.87 1.64 38.50
C ARG A 449 -3.09 1.88 37.59
N LYS A 450 -3.63 0.80 37.01
CA LYS A 450 -4.84 0.87 36.17
C LYS A 450 -6.00 1.36 37.03
N ASN A 451 -6.65 2.42 36.55
CA ASN A 451 -7.96 2.86 36.99
C ASN A 451 -8.98 1.72 36.76
N ASN A 452 -9.87 1.48 37.72
CA ASN A 452 -10.86 0.38 37.75
C ASN A 452 -12.01 0.53 36.72
N PHE A 453 -11.80 1.23 35.61
CA PHE A 453 -12.84 1.51 34.62
C PHE A 453 -12.94 0.37 33.60
N TYR A 454 -14.15 -0.16 33.44
CA TYR A 454 -14.48 -1.35 32.63
C TYR A 454 -13.84 -1.38 31.23
N PHE A 455 -13.74 -0.23 30.54
CA PHE A 455 -13.22 -0.15 29.17
C PHE A 455 -11.69 -0.16 29.06
N TYR A 456 -10.95 -0.17 30.17
CA TYR A 456 -9.48 -0.25 30.18
C TYR A 456 -8.96 -1.65 30.53
N ASP A 457 -9.84 -2.60 30.78
CA ASP A 457 -9.51 -4.02 30.92
C ASP A 457 -9.96 -4.77 29.67
N ASP A 458 -9.00 -5.16 28.84
CA ASP A 458 -9.26 -5.86 27.58
C ASP A 458 -10.08 -7.15 27.77
N ASN A 459 -9.90 -7.85 28.90
CA ASN A 459 -10.64 -9.07 29.19
C ASN A 459 -12.12 -8.77 29.51
N LEU A 460 -12.39 -7.71 30.29
CA LEU A 460 -13.75 -7.29 30.60
C LEU A 460 -14.47 -6.76 29.36
N VAL A 461 -13.76 -6.03 28.50
CA VAL A 461 -14.29 -5.56 27.21
C VAL A 461 -14.64 -6.74 26.29
N GLU A 462 -13.80 -7.77 26.24
CA GLU A 462 -14.05 -8.96 25.43
C GLU A 462 -15.23 -9.78 25.95
N LEU A 463 -15.35 -9.94 27.27
CA LEU A 463 -16.53 -10.50 27.94
C LEU A 463 -17.80 -9.66 27.69
N GLY A 464 -17.68 -8.33 27.67
CA GLY A 464 -18.77 -7.43 27.32
C GLY A 464 -19.26 -7.61 25.90
N LYS A 465 -18.33 -7.72 24.95
CA LYS A 465 -18.65 -7.95 23.54
C LYS A 465 -19.35 -9.29 23.33
N SER A 466 -18.88 -10.36 23.98
CA SER A 466 -19.51 -11.68 23.87
C SER A 466 -20.90 -11.70 24.51
N SER A 467 -21.06 -11.10 25.70
CA SER A 467 -22.37 -10.96 26.36
C SER A 467 -23.35 -10.12 25.54
N PHE A 468 -22.89 -8.99 24.98
CA PHE A 468 -23.71 -8.15 24.10
C PHE A 468 -24.15 -8.91 22.84
N LEU A 469 -23.25 -9.66 22.20
CA LEU A 469 -23.57 -10.51 21.05
C LEU A 469 -24.56 -11.62 21.41
N SER A 470 -24.45 -12.21 22.61
CA SER A 470 -25.37 -13.24 23.07
C SER A 470 -26.78 -12.71 23.31
N ILE A 471 -26.91 -11.52 23.89
CA ILE A 471 -28.22 -10.94 24.24
C ILE A 471 -28.86 -10.27 23.03
N TRP A 472 -28.08 -9.55 22.23
CA TRP A 472 -28.60 -8.67 21.18
C TRP A 472 -28.24 -9.11 19.75
N GLY A 473 -27.28 -10.01 19.54
CA GLY A 473 -26.80 -10.36 18.19
C GLY A 473 -25.99 -9.24 17.52
N LYS A 474 -25.64 -9.41 16.24
CA LYS A 474 -24.92 -8.37 15.47
C LYS A 474 -25.88 -7.23 15.11
N ARG A 475 -25.60 -6.01 15.58
CA ARG A 475 -26.39 -4.79 15.35
C ARG A 475 -25.63 -3.78 14.47
N THR A 476 -26.36 -3.00 13.68
CA THR A 476 -25.79 -1.87 12.92
C THR A 476 -25.61 -0.65 13.82
N ARG A 477 -24.58 0.16 13.57
CA ARG A 477 -24.31 1.37 14.35
C ARG A 477 -25.28 2.49 13.92
N ASN A 478 -26.39 2.64 14.63
CA ASN A 478 -27.34 3.74 14.45
C ASN A 478 -27.88 4.23 15.81
N SER A 479 -28.53 5.40 15.81
CA SER A 479 -29.03 6.05 17.03
C SER A 479 -30.11 5.22 17.77
N TYR A 480 -30.73 4.25 17.09
CA TYR A 480 -31.79 3.38 17.62
C TYR A 480 -31.42 1.89 17.54
N TRP A 481 -30.19 1.54 17.94
CA TRP A 481 -29.64 0.18 17.83
C TRP A 481 -30.41 -0.89 18.62
N ARG A 482 -31.27 -0.47 19.57
CA ARG A 482 -32.17 -1.36 20.34
C ARG A 482 -33.49 -1.68 19.62
N ALA A 483 -33.82 -1.04 18.50
CA ALA A 483 -35.04 -1.31 17.75
C ALA A 483 -35.00 -2.70 17.08
N SER A 484 -36.13 -3.41 17.01
CA SER A 484 -36.23 -4.76 16.43
C SER A 484 -35.70 -4.84 14.99
N ASN A 485 -35.86 -3.76 14.20
CA ASN A 485 -35.43 -3.66 12.81
C ASN A 485 -33.92 -3.39 12.60
N SER A 486 -33.12 -3.29 13.66
CA SER A 486 -31.66 -3.10 13.59
C SER A 486 -30.87 -4.40 13.36
N PHE A 487 -31.57 -5.50 13.09
CA PHE A 487 -31.00 -6.80 12.77
C PHE A 487 -30.44 -6.81 11.35
N VAL A 488 -29.24 -7.37 11.16
CA VAL A 488 -28.64 -7.53 9.83
C VAL A 488 -29.36 -8.69 9.11
N ALA A 489 -30.44 -8.38 8.39
CA ALA A 489 -31.01 -9.30 7.41
C ALA A 489 -30.04 -9.44 6.24
N SER A 490 -29.61 -10.67 5.92
CA SER A 490 -28.73 -11.01 4.80
C SER A 490 -29.27 -10.43 3.49
N SER A 491 -28.74 -9.26 3.12
CA SER A 491 -28.75 -8.74 1.76
C SER A 491 -27.29 -8.59 1.36
N THR A 492 -26.92 -9.34 0.33
CA THR A 492 -25.60 -9.38 -0.28
C THR A 492 -25.30 -8.04 -0.95
N MET A 493 -24.60 -7.18 -0.22
CA MET A 493 -23.81 -6.08 -0.78
C MET A 493 -22.39 -6.19 -0.23
N GLU A 494 -21.46 -6.44 -1.13
CA GLU A 494 -20.01 -6.43 -0.88
C GLU A 494 -19.56 -5.00 -0.59
N GLU A 495 -19.43 -4.66 0.69
CA GLU A 495 -18.46 -3.66 1.13
C GLU A 495 -17.13 -4.38 1.39
N GLU A 496 -16.07 -3.90 0.74
CA GLU A 496 -14.69 -4.28 0.98
C GLU A 496 -14.31 -3.98 2.44
N LYS A 497 -14.53 -4.95 3.33
CA LYS A 497 -13.85 -4.99 4.62
C LYS A 497 -12.46 -5.56 4.43
N VAL A 498 -11.47 -4.73 4.72
CA VAL A 498 -10.13 -5.17 5.14
C VAL A 498 -10.32 -5.98 6.42
N GLU A 499 -10.43 -7.30 6.29
CA GLU A 499 -10.30 -8.20 7.42
C GLU A 499 -8.86 -8.11 7.94
N GLU A 500 -8.67 -7.41 9.06
CA GLU A 500 -7.67 -7.84 10.02
C GLU A 500 -8.08 -9.22 10.53
N LYS A 501 -7.64 -10.26 9.83
CA LYS A 501 -7.48 -11.56 10.45
C LYS A 501 -6.41 -11.40 11.53
N ALA A 502 -6.85 -11.17 12.76
CA ALA A 502 -6.15 -11.70 13.92
C ALA A 502 -5.89 -13.17 13.60
N SER A 503 -4.64 -13.59 13.71
CA SER A 503 -4.19 -14.96 13.51
C SER A 503 -4.80 -15.85 14.57
N ILE A 504 -6.07 -16.21 14.39
CA ILE A 504 -6.61 -17.45 14.92
C ILE A 504 -5.90 -18.52 14.08
N ILE A 505 -4.99 -19.23 14.72
CA ILE A 505 -4.51 -20.51 14.23
C ILE A 505 -5.77 -21.39 14.22
N GLU A 506 -6.50 -21.40 13.11
CA GLU A 506 -7.51 -22.42 12.87
C GLU A 506 -6.77 -23.75 12.95
N GLU A 507 -7.09 -24.53 13.97
CA GLU A 507 -6.64 -25.92 14.05
C GLU A 507 -7.04 -26.60 12.73
N PRO A 508 -6.11 -27.32 12.07
CA PRO A 508 -6.49 -28.11 10.92
C PRO A 508 -7.52 -29.14 11.40
N LYS A 509 -8.78 -28.97 10.98
CA LYS A 509 -9.80 -30.00 11.08
C LYS A 509 -9.18 -31.28 10.56
N ALA A 510 -9.24 -32.36 11.36
CA ALA A 510 -8.76 -33.66 10.94
C ALA A 510 -9.51 -34.02 9.65
N ILE A 511 -8.79 -34.06 8.53
CA ILE A 511 -9.35 -34.41 7.23
C ILE A 511 -9.73 -35.89 7.31
N ASP A 512 -11.00 -36.22 7.06
CA ASP A 512 -11.44 -37.61 7.05
C ASP A 512 -10.80 -38.34 5.85
N ASN A 513 -10.26 -39.54 6.08
CA ASN A 513 -9.59 -40.33 5.04
C ASN A 513 -10.55 -40.68 3.89
N ASN A 514 -11.85 -40.80 4.18
CA ASN A 514 -12.86 -41.07 3.17
C ASN A 514 -13.07 -39.88 2.22
N GLU A 515 -12.95 -38.66 2.73
CA GLU A 515 -13.05 -37.43 1.92
C GLU A 515 -11.85 -37.32 0.95
N LEU A 516 -10.64 -37.65 1.42
CA LEU A 516 -9.43 -37.71 0.60
C LEU A 516 -9.52 -38.78 -0.50
N LEU A 517 -10.01 -39.97 -0.16
CA LEU A 517 -10.19 -41.07 -1.13
C LEU A 517 -11.24 -40.71 -2.19
N SER A 518 -12.34 -40.04 -1.81
CA SER A 518 -13.39 -39.61 -2.74
C SER A 518 -12.91 -38.58 -3.79
N SER A 519 -11.82 -37.87 -3.49
CA SER A 519 -11.24 -36.84 -4.37
C SER A 519 -10.32 -37.43 -5.45
N ILE A 520 -9.95 -38.72 -5.34
CA ILE A 520 -9.06 -39.40 -6.30
C ILE A 520 -9.88 -39.85 -7.51
N PRO A 521 -9.48 -39.50 -8.75
CA PRO A 521 -10.23 -39.91 -9.94
C PRO A 521 -10.05 -41.41 -10.19
N THR A 522 -11.10 -42.20 -10.05
CA THR A 522 -11.04 -43.65 -10.26
C THR A 522 -11.44 -44.04 -11.67
N THR A 523 -12.39 -43.32 -12.26
CA THR A 523 -12.90 -43.62 -13.62
C THR A 523 -12.11 -42.92 -14.72
N ILE A 524 -12.11 -43.50 -15.93
CA ILE A 524 -11.47 -42.90 -17.12
C ILE A 524 -12.02 -41.49 -17.37
N ALA A 525 -13.34 -41.30 -17.28
CA ALA A 525 -13.97 -39.99 -17.49
C ALA A 525 -13.53 -38.93 -16.46
N GLN A 526 -13.37 -39.30 -15.18
CA GLN A 526 -12.84 -38.40 -14.15
C GLN A 526 -11.38 -38.04 -14.41
N LYS A 527 -10.55 -39.02 -14.80
CA LYS A 527 -9.15 -38.80 -15.17
C LYS A 527 -9.04 -37.86 -16.37
N ASP A 528 -9.82 -38.08 -17.42
CA ASP A 528 -9.86 -37.24 -18.62
C ASP A 528 -10.28 -35.80 -18.29
N SER A 529 -11.25 -35.63 -17.39
CA SER A 529 -11.68 -34.30 -16.91
C SER A 529 -10.54 -33.57 -16.19
N ILE A 530 -9.81 -34.25 -15.30
CA ILE A 530 -8.67 -33.65 -14.59
C ILE A 530 -7.51 -33.35 -15.55
N ILE A 531 -7.23 -34.22 -16.52
CA ILE A 531 -6.24 -33.98 -17.58
C ILE A 531 -6.64 -32.73 -18.39
N LEU A 532 -7.92 -32.58 -18.73
CA LEU A 532 -8.42 -31.39 -19.41
C LEU A 532 -8.22 -30.11 -18.58
N LEU A 533 -8.54 -30.15 -17.29
CA LEU A 533 -8.32 -29.03 -16.37
C LEU A 533 -6.84 -28.67 -16.21
N LYS A 534 -5.98 -29.69 -16.09
CA LYS A 534 -4.52 -29.53 -16.08
C LYS A 534 -4.02 -28.86 -17.35
N ASN A 535 -4.46 -29.34 -18.52
CA ASN A 535 -4.05 -28.81 -19.81
C ASN A 535 -4.49 -27.35 -20.00
N LYS A 536 -5.72 -27.00 -19.62
CA LYS A 536 -6.21 -25.61 -19.61
C LYS A 536 -5.38 -24.73 -18.67
N SER A 537 -5.05 -25.24 -17.48
CA SER A 537 -4.24 -24.52 -16.50
C SER A 537 -2.81 -24.28 -17.03
N LEU A 538 -2.20 -25.28 -17.68
CA LEU A 538 -0.89 -25.17 -18.32
C LEU A 538 -0.86 -24.16 -19.47
N ILE A 539 -1.90 -24.13 -20.32
CA ILE A 539 -2.05 -23.10 -21.36
C ILE A 539 -2.08 -21.72 -20.72
N LYS A 540 -2.94 -21.52 -19.72
CA LYS A 540 -3.09 -20.21 -19.07
C LYS A 540 -1.81 -19.76 -18.39
N LEU A 541 -1.12 -20.68 -17.74
CA LEU A 541 0.18 -20.46 -17.11
C LEU A 541 1.23 -20.04 -18.14
N SER A 542 1.31 -20.75 -19.27
CA SER A 542 2.26 -20.46 -20.36
C SER A 542 1.98 -19.09 -21.00
N GLU A 543 0.71 -18.72 -21.17
CA GLU A 543 0.31 -17.38 -21.62
C GLU A 543 0.77 -16.30 -20.64
N ILE A 544 0.61 -16.51 -19.32
CA ILE A 544 1.06 -15.55 -18.30
C ILE A 544 2.58 -15.41 -18.32
N TYR A 545 3.33 -16.52 -18.43
CA TYR A 545 4.79 -16.49 -18.53
C TYR A 545 5.27 -15.77 -19.78
N LEU A 546 4.60 -15.98 -20.91
CA LEU A 546 4.90 -15.31 -22.17
C LEU A 546 4.62 -13.80 -22.11
N VAL A 547 3.41 -13.41 -21.72
CA VAL A 547 2.92 -12.02 -21.87
C VAL A 547 3.35 -11.14 -20.69
N LYS A 548 3.17 -11.63 -19.45
CA LYS A 548 3.35 -10.81 -18.25
C LYS A 548 4.79 -10.83 -17.72
N TYR A 549 5.41 -12.00 -17.70
CA TYR A 549 6.74 -12.17 -17.08
C TYR A 549 7.88 -12.27 -18.10
N LYS A 550 7.56 -12.43 -19.39
CA LYS A 550 8.53 -12.63 -20.47
C LYS A 550 9.53 -13.75 -20.18
N ASP A 551 9.10 -14.77 -19.44
CA ASP A 551 9.91 -15.96 -19.16
C ASP A 551 9.70 -16.99 -20.27
N TYR A 552 10.39 -16.74 -21.39
CA TYR A 552 10.26 -17.57 -22.59
C TYR A 552 10.78 -18.99 -22.37
N SER A 553 11.79 -19.18 -21.53
CA SER A 553 12.36 -20.52 -21.26
C SER A 553 11.35 -21.40 -20.53
N LEU A 554 10.74 -20.89 -19.46
CA LEU A 554 9.73 -21.64 -18.72
C LEU A 554 8.47 -21.89 -19.54
N ALA A 555 8.02 -20.88 -20.30
CA ALA A 555 6.87 -21.02 -21.20
C ALA A 555 7.12 -22.08 -22.29
N GLU A 556 8.31 -22.08 -22.94
CA GLU A 556 8.67 -23.06 -23.97
C GLU A 556 8.65 -24.48 -23.40
N LYS A 557 9.30 -24.70 -22.25
CA LYS A 557 9.34 -26.01 -21.59
C LYS A 557 7.94 -26.53 -21.27
N ARG A 558 7.06 -25.67 -20.72
CA ARG A 558 5.68 -26.06 -20.38
C ARG A 558 4.86 -26.38 -21.63
N LEU A 559 4.96 -25.57 -22.68
CA LEU A 559 4.25 -25.78 -23.94
C LEU A 559 4.74 -27.04 -24.66
N GLN A 560 6.04 -27.30 -24.71
CA GLN A 560 6.60 -28.51 -25.30
C GLN A 560 6.13 -29.77 -24.58
N ASN A 561 6.18 -29.77 -23.24
CA ASN A 561 5.67 -30.88 -22.44
C ASN A 561 4.17 -31.13 -22.70
N LEU A 562 3.38 -30.05 -22.78
CA LEU A 562 1.96 -30.14 -23.11
C LEU A 562 1.75 -30.73 -24.52
N ILE A 563 2.49 -30.27 -25.53
CA ILE A 563 2.38 -30.79 -26.90
C ILE A 563 2.78 -32.28 -26.96
N GLN A 564 3.81 -32.68 -26.23
CA GLN A 564 4.27 -34.08 -26.18
C GLN A 564 3.23 -35.02 -25.57
N SER A 565 2.41 -34.53 -24.62
CA SER A 565 1.28 -35.31 -24.06
C SER A 565 0.10 -35.52 -25.01
N LYS A 566 0.16 -35.00 -26.25
CA LYS A 566 -0.88 -35.14 -27.31
C LYS A 566 -2.31 -34.85 -26.80
N PRO A 567 -2.58 -33.66 -26.27
CA PRO A 567 -3.92 -33.27 -25.84
C PRO A 567 -4.88 -33.18 -27.04
N ASN A 568 -6.17 -32.96 -26.77
CA ASN A 568 -7.16 -32.77 -27.83
C ASN A 568 -6.78 -31.67 -28.84
N ASN A 569 -7.29 -31.78 -30.07
CA ASN A 569 -6.91 -30.88 -31.18
C ASN A 569 -7.11 -29.39 -30.88
N LYS A 570 -8.11 -29.03 -30.05
CA LYS A 570 -8.38 -27.63 -29.68
C LYS A 570 -7.26 -27.05 -28.81
N ILE A 571 -6.84 -27.78 -27.78
CA ILE A 571 -5.73 -27.41 -26.88
C ILE A 571 -4.40 -27.47 -27.64
N LEU A 572 -4.22 -28.48 -28.49
CA LEU A 572 -3.00 -28.63 -29.27
C LEU A 572 -2.80 -27.45 -30.23
N ALA A 573 -3.87 -27.00 -30.90
CA ALA A 573 -3.83 -25.80 -31.74
C ALA A 573 -3.48 -24.54 -30.93
N GLU A 574 -4.07 -24.36 -29.76
CA GLU A 574 -3.79 -23.23 -28.86
C GLU A 574 -2.36 -23.25 -28.32
N ALA A 575 -1.86 -24.43 -27.91
CA ALA A 575 -0.48 -24.61 -27.45
C ALA A 575 0.54 -24.28 -28.54
N ASN A 576 0.33 -24.79 -29.76
CA ASN A 576 1.21 -24.50 -30.89
C ASN A 576 1.15 -23.00 -31.25
N TYR A 577 -0.01 -22.36 -31.14
CA TYR A 577 -0.13 -20.93 -31.40
C TYR A 577 0.61 -20.07 -30.36
N LEU A 578 0.51 -20.41 -29.06
CA LEU A 578 1.35 -19.76 -28.03
C LEU A 578 2.83 -20.01 -28.26
N LEU A 579 3.21 -21.21 -28.72
CA LEU A 579 4.59 -21.54 -29.07
C LEU A 579 5.08 -20.74 -30.29
N PHE A 580 4.22 -20.50 -31.28
CA PHE A 580 4.49 -19.59 -32.40
C PHE A 580 4.73 -18.16 -31.91
N LYS A 581 3.88 -17.64 -31.03
CA LYS A 581 4.08 -16.30 -30.43
C LYS A 581 5.39 -16.19 -29.67
N LEU A 582 5.71 -17.23 -28.89
CA LEU A 582 6.98 -17.32 -28.18
C LEU A 582 8.17 -17.25 -29.14
N PHE A 583 8.19 -18.11 -30.16
CA PHE A 583 9.26 -18.12 -31.15
C PHE A 583 9.30 -16.88 -32.04
N SER A 584 8.18 -16.19 -32.25
CA SER A 584 8.19 -14.91 -32.97
C SER A 584 9.04 -13.85 -32.23
N ASN A 585 9.13 -13.96 -30.89
CA ASN A 585 9.96 -13.08 -30.07
C ASN A 585 11.41 -13.57 -29.90
N THR A 586 11.68 -14.88 -30.05
CA THR A 586 13.01 -15.46 -29.75
C THR A 586 13.76 -16.02 -30.96
N ASN A 587 13.06 -16.64 -31.92
CA ASN A 587 13.65 -17.30 -33.08
C ASN A 587 12.65 -17.39 -34.26
N LYS A 588 12.81 -16.52 -35.26
CA LYS A 588 11.94 -16.44 -36.45
C LYS A 588 11.82 -17.76 -37.22
N ASN A 589 12.92 -18.49 -37.41
CA ASN A 589 12.93 -19.76 -38.14
C ASN A 589 12.05 -20.82 -37.46
N LYS A 590 12.16 -20.94 -36.13
CA LYS A 590 11.28 -21.84 -35.35
C LYS A 590 9.83 -21.37 -35.42
N ALA A 591 9.58 -20.05 -35.42
CA ALA A 591 8.24 -19.51 -35.55
C ALA A 591 7.61 -19.93 -36.89
N ASP A 592 8.34 -19.80 -38.01
CA ASP A 592 7.83 -20.20 -39.33
C ASP A 592 7.53 -21.69 -39.43
N GLN A 593 8.35 -22.54 -38.81
CA GLN A 593 8.07 -23.99 -38.74
C GLN A 593 6.77 -24.28 -37.98
N VAL A 594 6.57 -23.64 -36.83
CA VAL A 594 5.34 -23.81 -36.05
C VAL A 594 4.13 -23.22 -36.79
N LYS A 595 4.29 -22.08 -37.47
CA LYS A 595 3.26 -21.48 -38.33
C LYS A 595 2.79 -22.45 -39.41
N LYS A 596 3.72 -23.03 -40.17
CA LYS A 596 3.41 -24.04 -41.21
C LYS A 596 2.67 -25.23 -40.61
N ARG A 597 3.10 -25.72 -39.44
CA ARG A 597 2.43 -26.81 -38.71
C ARG A 597 0.99 -26.46 -38.33
N ILE A 598 0.74 -25.24 -37.86
CA ILE A 598 -0.62 -24.82 -37.47
C ILE A 598 -1.54 -24.76 -38.68
N ILE A 599 -1.07 -24.19 -39.79
CA ILE A 599 -1.86 -24.06 -41.02
C ILE A 599 -2.19 -25.44 -41.59
N ALA A 600 -1.22 -26.36 -41.63
CA ALA A 600 -1.41 -27.70 -42.16
C ALA A 600 -2.32 -28.56 -41.27
N ASN A 601 -2.09 -28.57 -39.95
CA ASN A 601 -2.76 -29.52 -39.05
C ASN A 601 -4.05 -28.98 -38.44
N PHE A 602 -4.25 -27.66 -38.41
CA PHE A 602 -5.41 -27.01 -37.76
C PHE A 602 -6.13 -25.96 -38.63
N PRO A 603 -6.39 -26.21 -39.93
CA PRO A 603 -6.84 -25.18 -40.89
C PRO A 603 -8.18 -24.52 -40.52
N LYS A 604 -9.07 -25.24 -39.82
CA LYS A 604 -10.39 -24.74 -39.40
C LYS A 604 -10.35 -23.86 -38.15
N THR A 605 -9.21 -23.84 -37.43
CA THR A 605 -9.10 -23.09 -36.17
C THR A 605 -8.92 -21.59 -36.42
N LYS A 606 -9.35 -20.76 -35.45
CA LYS A 606 -9.11 -19.31 -35.50
C LYS A 606 -7.63 -18.98 -35.68
N PHE A 607 -6.74 -19.78 -35.08
CA PHE A 607 -5.29 -19.59 -35.15
C PHE A 607 -4.74 -19.77 -36.57
N ALA A 608 -5.17 -20.82 -37.29
CA ALA A 608 -4.76 -21.00 -38.68
C ALA A 608 -5.28 -19.87 -39.58
N LYS A 609 -6.54 -19.45 -39.39
CA LYS A 609 -7.13 -18.31 -40.13
C LYS A 609 -6.35 -17.00 -39.90
N ILE A 610 -5.93 -16.73 -38.66
CA ILE A 610 -5.09 -15.57 -38.32
C ILE A 610 -3.72 -15.66 -39.02
N LEU A 611 -3.14 -16.86 -39.10
CA LEU A 611 -1.81 -17.06 -39.68
C LEU A 611 -1.78 -17.06 -41.21
N THR A 612 -2.90 -17.36 -41.88
CA THR A 612 -3.03 -17.35 -43.35
C THR A 612 -3.38 -15.98 -43.92
N SER A 613 -4.03 -15.09 -43.17
CA SER A 613 -4.27 -13.70 -43.59
C SER A 613 -2.97 -12.90 -43.54
N SER A 614 -2.22 -12.90 -44.66
CA SER A 614 -0.83 -12.44 -44.80
C SER A 614 -0.57 -10.94 -44.61
N ASN A 615 -1.55 -10.12 -44.21
CA ASN A 615 -1.38 -8.65 -44.09
C ASN A 615 -2.02 -8.02 -42.84
N ARG A 616 -2.46 -8.82 -41.86
CA ARG A 616 -3.09 -8.32 -40.61
C ARG A 616 -2.45 -8.94 -39.36
N LEU A 617 -1.13 -9.06 -39.35
CA LEU A 617 -0.40 -9.37 -38.12
C LEU A 617 -0.60 -8.21 -37.15
N VAL A 618 -1.43 -8.43 -36.11
CA VAL A 618 -1.66 -7.53 -34.98
C VAL A 618 -1.78 -6.07 -35.42
N MET A 619 -2.97 -5.63 -35.81
CA MET A 619 -3.23 -4.19 -35.78
C MET A 619 -2.87 -3.70 -34.37
N GLU A 620 -1.90 -2.80 -34.26
CA GLU A 620 -1.56 -2.15 -33.00
C GLU A 620 -2.84 -1.62 -32.36
N GLU A 621 -2.90 -1.58 -31.02
CA GLU A 621 -4.12 -1.13 -30.32
C GLU A 621 -4.60 0.23 -30.84
N GLU A 622 -3.66 1.09 -31.25
CA GLU A 622 -3.94 2.38 -31.90
C GLU A 622 -4.68 2.25 -33.24
N ALA A 623 -4.30 1.29 -34.08
CA ALA A 623 -4.96 1.05 -35.35
C ALA A 623 -6.36 0.44 -35.15
N LEU A 624 -6.53 -0.43 -34.15
CA LEU A 624 -7.86 -0.96 -33.78
C LEU A 624 -8.76 0.13 -33.19
N MET A 625 -8.20 1.05 -32.40
CA MET A 625 -8.94 2.22 -31.90
C MET A 625 -9.35 3.15 -33.04
N ALA A 626 -8.49 3.39 -34.03
CA ALA A 626 -8.86 4.18 -35.22
C ALA A 626 -9.99 3.53 -36.03
N VAL A 627 -10.00 2.20 -36.13
CA VAL A 627 -11.11 1.45 -36.75
C VAL A 627 -12.38 1.58 -35.92
N LEU A 628 -12.29 1.44 -34.59
CA LEU A 628 -13.43 1.62 -33.70
C LEU A 628 -14.02 3.03 -33.83
N ASP A 629 -13.18 4.06 -33.86
CA ASP A 629 -13.59 5.45 -34.06
C ASP A 629 -14.28 5.65 -35.42
N SER A 630 -13.77 5.00 -36.47
CA SER A 630 -14.39 5.02 -37.80
C SER A 630 -15.78 4.38 -37.79
N LEU A 631 -15.92 3.20 -37.17
CA LEU A 631 -17.20 2.51 -37.02
C LEU A 631 -18.18 3.28 -36.13
N GLN A 632 -17.67 3.99 -35.12
CA GLN A 632 -18.47 4.86 -34.26
C GLN A 632 -18.96 6.09 -35.02
N LYS A 633 -18.14 6.68 -35.91
CA LYS A 633 -18.61 7.72 -36.84
C LYS A 633 -19.69 7.20 -37.79
N LEU A 634 -19.62 5.95 -38.25
CA LEU A 634 -20.70 5.35 -39.04
C LEU A 634 -21.99 5.22 -38.21
N PHE A 635 -21.87 4.81 -36.94
CA PHE A 635 -22.99 4.73 -36.01
C PHE A 635 -23.64 6.10 -35.74
N GLU A 636 -22.83 7.14 -35.48
CA GLU A 636 -23.31 8.51 -35.28
C GLU A 636 -24.02 9.07 -36.52
N ASN A 637 -23.54 8.71 -37.71
CA ASN A 637 -24.19 9.02 -38.99
C ASN A 637 -25.39 8.11 -39.32
N GLN A 638 -25.86 7.30 -38.36
CA GLN A 638 -27.00 6.38 -38.47
C GLN A 638 -26.84 5.29 -39.55
N LYS A 639 -25.60 4.96 -39.94
CA LYS A 639 -25.28 3.87 -40.87
C LYS A 639 -25.15 2.53 -40.15
N PHE A 640 -26.19 2.16 -39.40
CA PHE A 640 -26.17 1.04 -38.45
C PHE A 640 -25.83 -0.32 -39.10
N GLU A 641 -26.34 -0.62 -40.29
CA GLU A 641 -26.05 -1.86 -41.02
C GLU A 641 -24.55 -2.00 -41.35
N GLN A 642 -23.94 -0.93 -41.85
CA GLN A 642 -22.50 -0.90 -42.16
C GLN A 642 -21.66 -1.02 -40.90
N THR A 643 -22.09 -0.44 -39.78
CA THR A 643 -21.43 -0.62 -38.48
C THR A 643 -21.50 -2.07 -38.03
N ILE A 644 -22.64 -2.75 -38.18
CA ILE A 644 -22.80 -4.16 -37.78
C ILE A 644 -21.87 -5.07 -38.60
N GLU A 645 -21.84 -4.89 -39.92
CA GLU A 645 -20.97 -5.67 -40.81
C GLU A 645 -19.48 -5.39 -40.53
N GLY A 646 -19.10 -4.12 -40.45
CA GLY A 646 -17.72 -3.72 -40.18
C GLY A 646 -17.21 -4.25 -38.84
N VAL A 647 -18.04 -4.18 -37.78
CA VAL A 647 -17.69 -4.81 -36.49
C VAL A 647 -17.53 -6.32 -36.66
N ALA A 648 -18.46 -7.01 -37.32
CA ALA A 648 -18.42 -8.47 -37.45
C ALA A 648 -17.17 -8.95 -38.21
N THR A 649 -16.72 -8.22 -39.22
CA THR A 649 -15.49 -8.51 -39.96
C THR A 649 -14.25 -8.35 -39.09
N GLU A 650 -14.18 -7.28 -38.30
CA GLU A 650 -12.99 -6.97 -37.50
C GLU A 650 -12.90 -7.80 -36.21
N LEU A 651 -14.03 -8.17 -35.61
CA LEU A 651 -14.09 -8.96 -34.38
C LEU A 651 -13.35 -10.30 -34.46
N VAL A 652 -13.23 -10.88 -35.66
CA VAL A 652 -12.52 -12.14 -35.91
C VAL A 652 -11.01 -12.02 -35.65
N PHE A 653 -10.46 -10.81 -35.77
CA PHE A 653 -9.02 -10.53 -35.69
C PHE A 653 -8.61 -9.86 -34.37
N ILE A 654 -9.57 -9.47 -33.52
CA ILE A 654 -9.29 -8.82 -32.24
C ILE A 654 -8.91 -9.87 -31.18
N GLU A 655 -7.68 -9.79 -30.68
CA GLU A 655 -7.20 -10.66 -29.60
C GLU A 655 -7.41 -10.07 -28.21
N ASN A 656 -7.36 -8.73 -28.08
CA ASN A 656 -7.58 -8.04 -26.81
C ASN A 656 -9.07 -8.18 -26.43
N LYS A 657 -9.34 -8.95 -25.37
CA LYS A 657 -10.70 -9.23 -24.91
C LYS A 657 -11.45 -8.00 -24.41
N GLU A 658 -10.76 -7.01 -23.85
CA GLU A 658 -11.41 -5.77 -23.40
C GLU A 658 -11.80 -4.92 -24.61
N LEU A 659 -10.91 -4.81 -25.59
CA LEU A 659 -11.21 -4.08 -26.83
C LEU A 659 -12.30 -4.77 -27.67
N ALA A 660 -12.34 -6.12 -27.67
CA ALA A 660 -13.42 -6.87 -28.30
C ALA A 660 -14.80 -6.55 -27.70
N VAL A 661 -14.88 -6.28 -26.39
CA VAL A 661 -16.14 -5.89 -25.73
C VAL A 661 -16.64 -4.54 -26.27
N ASP A 662 -15.76 -3.59 -26.57
CA ASP A 662 -16.14 -2.28 -27.10
C ASP A 662 -16.74 -2.38 -28.51
N PHE A 663 -16.15 -3.23 -29.35
CA PHE A 663 -16.70 -3.57 -30.66
C PHE A 663 -18.06 -4.27 -30.54
N GLU A 664 -18.18 -5.29 -29.68
CA GLU A 664 -19.48 -5.97 -29.49
C GLU A 664 -20.56 -5.04 -28.94
N LEU A 665 -20.22 -4.10 -28.05
CA LEU A 665 -21.16 -3.10 -27.54
C LEU A 665 -21.65 -2.15 -28.64
N LEU A 666 -20.76 -1.73 -29.54
CA LEU A 666 -21.14 -0.90 -30.69
C LEU A 666 -22.07 -1.64 -31.65
N LYS A 667 -21.80 -2.93 -31.91
CA LYS A 667 -22.69 -3.81 -32.68
C LYS A 667 -24.04 -4.00 -31.99
N ALA A 668 -24.05 -4.31 -30.70
CA ALA A 668 -25.29 -4.44 -29.92
C ALA A 668 -26.12 -3.16 -29.98
N SER A 669 -25.47 -1.99 -29.81
CA SER A 669 -26.13 -0.69 -29.89
C SER A 669 -26.73 -0.43 -31.29
N SER A 670 -26.01 -0.81 -32.35
CA SER A 670 -26.49 -0.70 -33.74
C SER A 670 -27.70 -1.59 -34.00
N ILE A 671 -27.66 -2.83 -33.51
CA ILE A 671 -28.80 -3.77 -33.58
C ILE A 671 -29.99 -3.21 -32.78
N GLY A 672 -29.75 -2.69 -31.57
CA GLY A 672 -30.79 -2.06 -30.76
C GLY A 672 -31.45 -0.85 -31.44
N ARG A 673 -30.66 -0.06 -32.19
CA ARG A 673 -31.18 1.06 -32.98
C ARG A 673 -32.07 0.62 -34.14
N LEU A 674 -31.88 -0.58 -34.70
CA LEU A 674 -32.69 -1.10 -35.83
C LEU A 674 -33.87 -1.97 -35.36
N GLU A 675 -33.66 -2.83 -34.36
CA GLU A 675 -34.60 -3.88 -33.94
C GLU A 675 -35.27 -3.57 -32.59
N GLY A 676 -34.82 -2.55 -31.87
CA GLY A 676 -35.43 -2.09 -30.63
C GLY A 676 -34.82 -2.69 -29.36
N ILE A 677 -35.42 -2.31 -28.23
CA ILE A 677 -34.85 -2.53 -26.91
C ILE A 677 -34.75 -4.01 -26.50
N LEU A 678 -35.68 -4.86 -26.95
CA LEU A 678 -35.67 -6.30 -26.63
C LEU A 678 -34.44 -6.97 -27.24
N ARG A 679 -34.17 -6.69 -28.52
CA ARG A 679 -33.00 -7.25 -29.20
C ARG A 679 -31.70 -6.74 -28.60
N TYR A 680 -31.65 -5.46 -28.22
CA TYR A 680 -30.51 -4.90 -27.52
C TYR A 680 -30.21 -5.65 -26.21
N ASP A 681 -31.23 -5.92 -25.40
CA ASP A 681 -31.10 -6.68 -24.15
C ASP A 681 -30.53 -8.10 -24.38
N GLU A 682 -30.98 -8.80 -25.43
CA GLU A 682 -30.45 -10.11 -25.81
C GLU A 682 -28.97 -10.07 -26.18
N GLU A 683 -28.55 -9.08 -26.98
CA GLU A 683 -27.14 -8.92 -27.35
C GLU A 683 -26.28 -8.55 -26.15
N LEU A 684 -26.75 -7.70 -25.24
CA LEU A 684 -26.04 -7.41 -23.98
C LEU A 684 -25.86 -8.66 -23.12
N LYS A 685 -26.87 -9.54 -23.04
CA LYS A 685 -26.75 -10.83 -22.31
C LYS A 685 -25.68 -11.72 -22.94
N LYS A 686 -25.61 -11.78 -24.27
CA LYS A 686 -24.56 -12.54 -24.98
C LYS A 686 -23.16 -12.03 -24.65
N ILE A 687 -22.97 -10.71 -24.62
CA ILE A 687 -21.70 -10.09 -24.23
C ILE A 687 -21.31 -10.49 -22.79
N ILE A 688 -22.25 -10.43 -21.85
CA ILE A 688 -22.00 -10.84 -20.45
C ILE A 688 -21.56 -12.32 -20.37
N THR A 689 -22.18 -13.20 -21.16
CA THR A 689 -21.82 -14.63 -21.17
C THR A 689 -20.46 -14.90 -21.83
N ASN A 690 -20.12 -14.16 -22.88
CA ASN A 690 -18.86 -14.34 -23.61
C ASN A 690 -17.66 -13.73 -22.88
N TYR A 691 -17.88 -12.68 -22.08
CA TYR A 691 -16.85 -11.90 -21.39
C TYR A 691 -17.13 -11.72 -19.89
N PRO A 692 -17.15 -12.78 -19.07
CA PRO A 692 -17.52 -12.69 -17.65
C PRO A 692 -16.48 -11.94 -16.78
N ASN A 693 -15.22 -11.86 -17.23
CA ASN A 693 -14.11 -11.26 -16.48
C ASN A 693 -13.69 -9.87 -17.00
N SER A 694 -14.47 -9.25 -17.89
CA SER A 694 -14.16 -7.89 -18.36
C SER A 694 -14.45 -6.85 -17.27
N LYS A 695 -13.66 -5.77 -17.24
CA LYS A 695 -13.94 -4.62 -16.37
C LYS A 695 -15.32 -4.01 -16.63
N ARG A 696 -15.81 -4.05 -17.88
CA ARG A 696 -17.10 -3.50 -18.31
C ARG A 696 -18.30 -4.40 -18.00
N THR A 697 -18.10 -5.66 -17.60
CA THR A 697 -19.21 -6.60 -17.35
C THR A 697 -20.17 -6.10 -16.27
N LYS A 698 -19.66 -5.48 -15.20
CA LYS A 698 -20.50 -4.87 -14.14
C LYS A 698 -21.37 -3.72 -14.66
N GLU A 699 -20.80 -2.89 -15.54
CA GLU A 699 -21.51 -1.79 -16.19
C GLU A 699 -22.64 -2.31 -17.10
N ILE A 700 -22.33 -3.30 -17.94
CA ILE A 700 -23.31 -3.94 -18.83
C ILE A 700 -24.44 -4.61 -18.03
N GLN A 701 -24.13 -5.26 -16.92
CA GLN A 701 -25.13 -5.82 -16.00
C GLN A 701 -26.03 -4.75 -15.40
N ASN A 702 -25.51 -3.57 -15.06
CA ASN A 702 -26.31 -2.45 -14.57
C ASN A 702 -27.23 -1.90 -15.65
N ILE A 703 -26.73 -1.73 -16.88
CA ILE A 703 -27.54 -1.31 -18.03
C ILE A 703 -28.68 -2.31 -18.27
N ASN A 704 -28.38 -3.61 -18.27
CA ASN A 704 -29.37 -4.67 -18.42
C ASN A 704 -30.45 -4.63 -17.31
N LYS A 705 -30.03 -4.46 -16.04
CA LYS A 705 -30.95 -4.28 -14.90
C LYS A 705 -31.81 -3.02 -15.05
N GLU A 706 -31.25 -1.91 -15.52
CA GLU A 706 -32.00 -0.67 -15.75
C GLU A 706 -33.06 -0.81 -16.83
N ILE A 707 -32.72 -1.45 -17.95
CA ILE A 707 -33.65 -1.75 -19.05
C ILE A 707 -34.84 -2.55 -18.50
N ASN A 708 -34.56 -3.63 -17.77
CA ASN A 708 -35.58 -4.48 -17.15
C ASN A 708 -36.41 -3.74 -16.09
N ARG A 709 -35.81 -2.83 -15.30
CA ARG A 709 -36.52 -2.04 -14.29
C ARG A 709 -37.46 -1.01 -14.92
N LYS A 710 -37.01 -0.31 -15.97
CA LYS A 710 -37.82 0.66 -16.71
C LYS A 710 -38.93 -0.02 -17.51
N TRP A 711 -38.73 -1.27 -17.94
CA TRP A 711 -39.75 -2.05 -18.64
C TRP A 711 -40.94 -2.46 -17.74
N LYS A 712 -40.72 -2.67 -16.43
CA LYS A 712 -41.76 -3.12 -15.49
C LYS A 712 -42.64 -2.01 -14.88
N LYS A 713 -42.26 -0.73 -14.99
CA LYS A 713 -43.05 0.39 -14.43
C LYS A 713 -43.71 1.21 -15.54
N LYS A 714 -45.05 1.21 -15.62
CA LYS A 714 -45.81 2.23 -16.35
C LYS A 714 -45.64 3.56 -15.62
N ASN A 715 -44.82 4.45 -16.16
CA ASN A 715 -44.78 5.82 -15.66
C ASN A 715 -45.97 6.59 -16.25
N HIS A 716 -46.96 6.86 -15.40
CA HIS A 716 -47.94 7.94 -15.61
C HIS A 716 -47.32 9.23 -15.07
N THR A 717 -46.53 9.92 -15.88
CA THR A 717 -46.14 11.31 -15.57
C THR A 717 -46.53 12.20 -16.73
N THR A 718 -47.14 13.33 -16.39
CA THR A 718 -47.54 14.42 -17.29
C THR A 718 -46.44 14.75 -18.29
N THR A 719 -46.75 14.50 -19.56
CA THR A 719 -45.89 14.73 -20.72
C THR A 719 -45.65 16.22 -20.94
N LYS A 720 -44.48 16.72 -20.51
CA LYS A 720 -43.92 17.99 -20.98
C LYS A 720 -42.90 17.69 -22.09
N GLY A 721 -43.03 18.34 -23.23
CA GLY A 721 -42.14 18.19 -24.37
C GLY A 721 -42.66 18.98 -25.57
N GLU A 722 -41.76 19.26 -26.51
CA GLU A 722 -42.12 19.82 -27.82
C GLU A 722 -42.78 18.76 -28.69
N TYR A 723 -43.57 19.20 -29.67
CA TYR A 723 -44.18 18.34 -30.67
C TYR A 723 -43.25 18.22 -31.88
N PHE A 724 -43.18 17.01 -32.42
CA PHE A 724 -42.48 16.68 -33.65
C PHE A 724 -43.49 16.28 -34.72
N LEU A 725 -43.29 16.78 -35.93
CA LEU A 725 -44.00 16.32 -37.11
C LEU A 725 -43.13 15.29 -37.83
N VAL A 726 -43.64 14.08 -37.99
CA VAL A 726 -42.90 12.95 -38.54
C VAL A 726 -43.55 12.49 -39.83
N PHE A 727 -42.74 12.26 -40.86
CA PHE A 727 -43.13 11.60 -42.10
C PHE A 727 -42.36 10.30 -42.27
N SER A 728 -43.07 9.20 -42.56
CA SER A 728 -42.47 7.89 -42.77
C SER A 728 -42.23 7.60 -44.25
N PHE A 729 -41.04 7.13 -44.56
CA PHE A 729 -40.58 6.79 -45.91
C PHE A 729 -39.95 5.42 -45.95
N LYS A 730 -40.03 4.75 -47.10
CA LYS A 730 -39.10 3.66 -47.40
C LYS A 730 -37.72 4.26 -47.64
N LYS A 731 -36.68 3.58 -47.16
CA LYS A 731 -35.29 4.06 -47.22
C LYS A 731 -34.84 4.33 -48.66
N GLU A 732 -35.33 3.58 -49.64
CA GLU A 732 -35.00 3.80 -51.06
C GLU A 732 -35.63 5.06 -51.67
N GLU A 733 -36.73 5.56 -51.09
CA GLU A 733 -37.47 6.71 -51.61
C GLU A 733 -36.88 8.06 -51.15
N LEU A 734 -35.91 8.02 -50.23
CA LEU A 734 -35.34 9.23 -49.63
C LEU A 734 -34.12 9.71 -50.44
N ASN A 735 -34.23 10.87 -51.10
CA ASN A 735 -33.12 11.49 -51.83
C ASN A 735 -32.78 12.89 -51.25
N LYS A 736 -31.61 13.43 -51.63
CA LYS A 736 -31.16 14.77 -51.16
C LYS A 736 -32.08 15.91 -51.58
N GLU A 737 -32.78 15.78 -52.71
CA GLU A 737 -33.69 16.80 -53.24
C GLU A 737 -34.98 16.92 -52.44
N ILE A 738 -35.53 15.81 -51.95
CA ILE A 738 -36.69 15.79 -51.06
C ILE A 738 -36.36 16.51 -49.77
N LEU A 739 -35.16 16.25 -49.23
CA LEU A 739 -34.71 16.89 -47.99
C LEU A 739 -34.45 18.39 -48.18
N SER A 740 -33.86 18.81 -49.31
CA SER A 740 -33.61 20.22 -49.60
C SER A 740 -34.91 21.00 -49.82
N LYS A 741 -35.89 20.39 -50.50
CA LYS A 741 -37.22 20.98 -50.74
C LYS A 741 -38.02 21.15 -49.45
N ILE A 742 -37.97 20.18 -48.54
CA ILE A 742 -38.60 20.29 -47.22
C ILE A 742 -37.92 21.39 -46.39
N LYS A 743 -36.58 21.44 -46.41
CA LYS A 743 -35.82 22.47 -45.68
C LYS A 743 -36.06 23.89 -46.18
N SER A 744 -36.26 24.09 -47.50
CA SER A 744 -36.56 25.42 -48.05
C SER A 744 -37.97 25.89 -47.71
N LEU A 745 -38.94 24.98 -47.59
CA LEU A 745 -40.34 25.31 -47.29
C LEU A 745 -40.61 25.60 -45.80
N THR A 746 -39.81 25.05 -44.88
CA THR A 746 -40.05 25.20 -43.43
C THR A 746 -39.44 26.47 -42.81
N ASN A 747 -38.62 27.24 -43.55
CA ASN A 747 -37.91 28.44 -43.08
C ASN A 747 -37.13 28.30 -41.74
N SER A 748 -36.98 27.08 -41.23
CA SER A 748 -36.34 26.74 -39.96
C SER A 748 -35.13 25.85 -40.22
N LEU A 749 -33.97 26.48 -40.42
CA LEU A 749 -32.70 25.81 -40.69
C LEU A 749 -32.23 24.82 -39.59
N ARG A 750 -32.89 24.75 -38.42
CA ARG A 750 -32.44 23.91 -37.28
C ARG A 750 -33.31 22.68 -36.97
N GLY A 751 -34.50 22.55 -37.54
CA GLY A 751 -35.48 21.56 -37.04
C GLY A 751 -35.59 20.23 -37.80
N VAL A 752 -35.06 20.08 -39.02
CA VAL A 752 -35.34 18.90 -39.88
C VAL A 752 -34.21 17.86 -39.82
N SER A 753 -34.48 16.67 -39.27
CA SER A 753 -33.57 15.52 -39.29
C SER A 753 -34.14 14.32 -40.05
N VAL A 754 -33.25 13.44 -40.49
CA VAL A 754 -33.59 12.11 -40.99
C VAL A 754 -33.14 11.12 -39.93
N ASP A 755 -34.07 10.31 -39.44
CA ASP A 755 -33.81 9.29 -38.45
C ASP A 755 -34.05 7.90 -39.08
N VAL A 756 -33.05 7.02 -39.02
CA VAL A 756 -33.21 5.63 -39.47
C VAL A 756 -34.01 4.87 -38.42
N TYR A 757 -35.18 4.36 -38.82
CA TYR A 757 -36.09 3.67 -37.91
C TYR A 757 -35.83 2.17 -37.88
N ASP A 758 -35.74 1.50 -39.02
CA ASP A 758 -35.40 0.08 -39.13
C ASP A 758 -34.65 -0.17 -40.46
N TYR A 759 -34.49 -1.44 -40.84
CA TYR A 759 -33.81 -1.83 -42.08
C TYR A 759 -34.46 -1.25 -43.36
N LYS A 760 -35.75 -0.94 -43.34
CA LYS A 760 -36.54 -0.54 -44.51
C LYS A 760 -37.10 0.88 -44.42
N THR A 761 -37.17 1.45 -43.22
CA THR A 761 -37.93 2.66 -42.92
C THR A 761 -37.02 3.77 -42.42
N ALA A 762 -37.19 4.97 -42.99
CA ALA A 762 -36.57 6.20 -42.53
C ALA A 762 -37.66 7.24 -42.21
N LEU A 763 -37.39 8.08 -41.22
CA LEU A 763 -38.30 9.10 -40.73
C LEU A 763 -37.73 10.48 -41.01
N ILE A 764 -38.49 11.34 -41.69
CA ILE A 764 -38.20 12.77 -41.70
C ILE A 764 -38.89 13.38 -40.49
N VAL A 765 -38.11 14.01 -39.61
CA VAL A 765 -38.58 14.59 -38.35
C VAL A 765 -38.38 16.09 -38.39
N ILE A 766 -39.47 16.83 -38.23
CA ILE A 766 -39.46 18.28 -38.12
C ILE A 766 -39.73 18.62 -36.65
N LYS A 767 -38.76 19.26 -36.01
CA LYS A 767 -38.69 19.52 -34.57
C LYS A 767 -39.18 20.92 -34.19
N ASP A 768 -39.16 21.20 -32.88
CA ASP A 768 -39.33 22.52 -32.26
C ASP A 768 -40.75 23.14 -32.29
N PHE A 769 -41.81 22.33 -32.39
CA PHE A 769 -43.18 22.85 -32.27
C PHE A 769 -43.63 22.95 -30.81
N LYS A 770 -43.93 24.17 -30.34
CA LYS A 770 -44.38 24.41 -28.96
C LYS A 770 -45.80 23.89 -28.67
N ASN A 771 -46.66 23.79 -29.68
CA ASN A 771 -48.02 23.27 -29.55
C ASN A 771 -48.39 22.37 -30.73
N LYS A 772 -49.32 21.43 -30.49
CA LYS A 772 -49.78 20.45 -31.49
C LYS A 772 -50.41 21.12 -32.72
N GLU A 773 -51.11 22.23 -32.51
CA GLU A 773 -51.79 23.00 -33.56
C GLU A 773 -50.81 23.56 -34.59
N LYS A 774 -49.67 24.15 -34.17
CA LYS A 774 -48.66 24.65 -35.13
C LYS A 774 -48.01 23.53 -35.92
N ALA A 775 -47.79 22.37 -35.30
CA ALA A 775 -47.27 21.21 -35.99
C ALA A 775 -48.27 20.68 -37.05
N ASN A 776 -49.56 20.65 -36.73
CA ASN A 776 -50.62 20.29 -37.68
C ASN A 776 -50.75 21.31 -38.82
N PHE A 777 -50.68 22.61 -38.52
CA PHE A 777 -50.68 23.64 -39.56
C PHE A 777 -49.48 23.49 -40.51
N ALA A 778 -48.29 23.24 -39.98
CA ALA A 778 -47.09 22.99 -40.78
C ALA A 778 -47.21 21.72 -41.63
N ARG A 779 -47.82 20.65 -41.09
CA ARG A 779 -48.12 19.42 -41.82
C ARG A 779 -49.02 19.69 -43.03
N ASP A 780 -50.10 20.42 -42.82
CA ASP A 780 -51.09 20.67 -43.87
C ASP A 780 -50.52 21.59 -44.95
N PHE A 781 -49.78 22.64 -44.56
CA PHE A 781 -49.01 23.49 -45.47
C PHE A 781 -47.99 22.70 -46.33
N LEU A 782 -47.23 21.79 -45.72
CA LEU A 782 -46.24 20.97 -46.42
C LEU A 782 -46.89 19.99 -47.40
N LYS A 783 -48.06 19.42 -47.06
CA LYS A 783 -48.85 18.57 -47.95
C LYS A 783 -49.41 19.35 -49.14
N GLU A 784 -49.86 20.58 -48.94
CA GLU A 784 -50.34 21.42 -50.03
C GLU A 784 -49.23 21.77 -51.01
N LYS A 785 -48.07 22.19 -50.51
CA LYS A 785 -46.91 22.63 -51.31
C LYS A 785 -46.10 21.49 -51.91
N THR A 786 -46.28 20.25 -51.42
CA THR A 786 -45.46 19.10 -51.83
C THR A 786 -46.33 17.87 -52.09
N ASN A 787 -46.65 17.60 -53.36
CA ASN A 787 -47.46 16.44 -53.77
C ASN A 787 -46.91 15.10 -53.24
N LEU A 788 -45.58 14.96 -53.11
CA LEU A 788 -44.93 13.77 -52.58
C LEU A 788 -45.34 13.45 -51.12
N LEU A 789 -45.61 14.47 -50.30
CA LEU A 789 -45.93 14.29 -48.88
C LEU A 789 -47.40 13.94 -48.65
N ARG A 790 -48.27 14.14 -49.64
CA ARG A 790 -49.73 13.88 -49.51
C ARG A 790 -50.03 12.41 -49.28
N LEU A 791 -49.26 11.51 -49.90
CA LEU A 791 -49.48 10.06 -49.87
C LEU A 791 -48.61 9.32 -48.85
N LYS A 792 -47.85 10.04 -48.01
CA LYS A 792 -46.94 9.44 -47.02
C LYS A 792 -47.59 9.46 -45.64
N ASN A 793 -47.43 8.37 -44.89
CA ASN A 793 -47.89 8.33 -43.51
C ASN A 793 -47.18 9.41 -42.69
N ASN A 794 -47.94 10.17 -41.93
CA ASN A 794 -47.46 11.34 -41.20
C ASN A 794 -48.27 11.56 -39.93
N PHE A 795 -47.61 12.01 -38.88
CA PHE A 795 -48.26 12.22 -37.59
C PHE A 795 -47.51 13.27 -36.76
N VAL A 796 -48.23 13.86 -35.81
CA VAL A 796 -47.68 14.79 -34.83
C VAL A 796 -47.60 14.08 -33.48
N ILE A 797 -46.41 14.01 -32.92
CA ILE A 797 -46.10 13.24 -31.71
C ILE A 797 -45.32 14.09 -30.72
N LEU A 798 -45.49 13.87 -29.41
CA LEU A 798 -44.65 14.55 -28.43
C LEU A 798 -43.22 13.97 -28.47
N SER A 799 -42.20 14.79 -28.24
CA SER A 799 -40.79 14.35 -28.29
C SER A 799 -40.47 13.17 -27.36
N SER A 800 -41.13 13.10 -26.19
CA SER A 800 -40.99 11.96 -25.27
C SER A 800 -41.65 10.67 -25.81
N GLN A 801 -42.79 10.79 -26.48
CA GLN A 801 -43.47 9.68 -27.14
C GLN A 801 -42.71 9.22 -28.38
N TYR A 802 -42.12 10.14 -29.14
CA TYR A 802 -41.25 9.84 -30.27
C TYR A 802 -40.02 9.03 -29.84
N LYS A 803 -39.37 9.44 -28.75
CA LYS A 803 -38.26 8.67 -28.17
C LYS A 803 -38.69 7.25 -27.81
N ASN A 804 -39.85 7.09 -27.16
CA ASN A 804 -40.39 5.78 -26.84
C ASN A 804 -40.70 4.97 -28.10
N MET A 805 -41.26 5.58 -29.13
CA MET A 805 -41.53 4.93 -30.41
C MET A 805 -40.26 4.35 -31.05
N LEU A 806 -39.15 5.10 -31.03
CA LEU A 806 -37.86 4.60 -31.53
C LEU A 806 -37.30 3.44 -30.70
N ILE A 807 -37.44 3.51 -29.37
CA ILE A 807 -36.93 2.49 -28.43
C ILE A 807 -37.74 1.19 -28.55
N TYR A 808 -39.06 1.29 -28.59
CA TYR A 808 -40.00 0.17 -28.55
C TYR A 808 -40.45 -0.31 -29.91
N LYS A 809 -40.02 0.35 -30.98
CA LYS A 809 -40.41 0.05 -32.36
C LYS A 809 -41.93 0.01 -32.57
N THR A 810 -42.61 1.04 -32.09
CA THR A 810 -44.09 1.12 -32.13
C THR A 810 -44.64 2.09 -33.19
N LEU A 811 -43.92 2.31 -34.30
CA LEU A 811 -44.37 3.18 -35.40
C LEU A 811 -45.74 2.78 -35.96
N ASP A 812 -46.10 1.49 -35.91
CA ASP A 812 -47.40 1.00 -36.38
C ASP A 812 -48.59 1.55 -35.57
N LEU A 813 -48.38 1.96 -34.32
CA LEU A 813 -49.41 2.60 -33.51
C LEU A 813 -49.76 4.03 -33.96
N TYR A 814 -48.98 4.58 -34.91
CA TYR A 814 -49.11 5.93 -35.44
C TYR A 814 -49.33 5.92 -36.97
N LYS A 815 -49.65 4.77 -37.55
CA LYS A 815 -50.16 4.66 -38.92
C LYS A 815 -51.66 4.92 -38.89
N GLU A 816 -52.10 6.03 -39.49
CA GLU A 816 -53.50 6.27 -39.83
C GLU A 816 -53.86 5.63 -41.18
#